data_AF-A0A534MLQ6-F1
#
_entry.id   AF-A0A534MLQ6-F1
#
_cell.length_a   1.000
_cell.length_b   1.000
_cell.length_c   1.000
_cell.angle_alpha   90.00
_cell.angle_beta   90.00
_cell.angle_gamma   90.00
#
_symmetry.space_group_name_H-M   'P 1'
#
loop_
_entity.id
_entity.type
_entity.pdbx_description
1 polymer ?
#
loop_
_entity_poly.entity_id
_entity_poly.type
_entity_poly.pdbx_seq_one_letter_code
_entity_poly.pdbx_strand_id
1 'polypeptide(L)'
;MGSARPALLALIVVLMVFWSVVPSTQGQGPAGNLVVSTDYELFGTYDLRGGGHVTWTWTGSRATDFRLKLLHLFDEYTTIPRGFVYAGATTNANRDGRLDSLEGVAYTDLLERSLENAPRGTQSQYLQMFPFDLRDKTGDPATSFDRSTSGLAGANASTSSPVEIRFLFEANITTTNGRVPLATSALVSPVYQIFSYRAVQSPMLNSSGSYPGSWPFLPENGWHVVTVGGRAAFWAGNDTTGLYDNNLDASSRTSADPPLAADPAYVPFDLRFASNAWATFNYTGSVRPGDYLRLEYAHPPAYTDWTSLSFSSGPTLPSTAPLQWANATVDLSSLLGQQVRLRFRFHSDGALTASGFYIRDFDLHAPADYTGEVVEADTHYLIGLLSFSDPSVSAGGLQLIRTPGGELVTYGATWDPSRVPRDTIQFRTFDLLENPQILFVVMIAATYAISRLQHGAYERYRASHPAEYRPAALRNKWIHRAGKVGIGILILLYFVPTALWFVGLRAVVSGLAFWFLAVAMAVGFGYGTRASYDRRLRRTLAPIVGEEGPVVQKIIVPAPTESSAPVVGECVQCRQPIHQDDRTYRCTCEALYHIACASGLVRCANCQQPIAAGVTQQRGQVSLRCESCGELQPVLEGTDPRATTCANCGGRLRHLETGKRYLLVARNPALAVTWMRDLVKGGKSGLIMTTASPERLRLEFGIKKAPIVQISSRVPGAVHPKDLDPALRAILPMAREGKGGVILYDGLDEVIAEASLADVIRFLRKANDMAFVHGVTVIGRVGPGRLSDVDLKRLNAEFDEFLDVSAQP
;
A
#
# COMPACT_ATOMS: atom_id res chain seq x y z
N MET A 1 17.02 -6.26 -39.43
CA MET A 1 15.91 -5.41 -38.94
C MET A 1 15.18 -6.13 -37.81
N GLY A 2 15.69 -6.00 -36.57
CA GLY A 2 15.10 -6.61 -35.39
C GLY A 2 13.81 -5.89 -35.01
N SER A 3 12.72 -6.64 -34.82
CA SER A 3 11.38 -6.07 -34.67
C SER A 3 11.28 -5.17 -33.44
N ALA A 4 10.96 -3.90 -33.64
CA ALA A 4 10.58 -2.94 -32.58
C ALA A 4 9.20 -3.24 -31.95
N ARG A 5 8.46 -4.20 -32.49
CA ARG A 5 7.07 -4.52 -32.10
C ARG A 5 6.88 -5.14 -30.70
N PRO A 6 7.70 -6.10 -30.21
CA PRO A 6 7.55 -6.61 -28.84
C PRO A 6 7.99 -5.58 -27.78
N ALA A 7 8.98 -4.73 -28.10
CA ALA A 7 9.37 -3.62 -27.24
C ALA A 7 8.25 -2.57 -27.14
N LEU A 8 7.59 -2.25 -28.26
CA LEU A 8 6.43 -1.36 -28.27
C LEU A 8 5.24 -1.92 -27.45
N LEU A 9 4.98 -3.23 -27.55
CA LEU A 9 3.91 -3.89 -26.78
C LEU A 9 4.21 -3.95 -25.28
N ALA A 10 5.46 -4.25 -24.91
CA ALA A 10 5.90 -4.17 -23.52
C ALA A 10 5.86 -2.73 -23.00
N LEU A 11 6.26 -1.75 -23.83
CA LEU A 11 6.20 -0.33 -23.51
C LEU A 11 4.73 0.13 -23.33
N ILE A 12 3.80 -0.33 -24.18
CA ILE A 12 2.36 -0.02 -24.05
C ILE A 12 1.77 -0.67 -22.79
N VAL A 13 2.13 -1.91 -22.47
CA VAL A 13 1.68 -2.57 -21.22
C VAL A 13 2.25 -1.86 -20.00
N VAL A 14 3.53 -1.48 -20.03
CA VAL A 14 4.16 -0.68 -18.97
C VAL A 14 3.55 0.72 -18.89
N LEU A 15 3.25 1.38 -20.02
CA LEU A 15 2.54 2.67 -20.04
C LEU A 15 1.11 2.53 -19.53
N MET A 16 0.39 1.45 -19.85
CA MET A 16 -0.95 1.18 -19.34
C MET A 16 -0.92 0.93 -17.83
N VAL A 17 0.06 0.18 -17.32
CA VAL A 17 0.25 -0.02 -15.88
C VAL A 17 0.69 1.27 -15.20
N PHE A 18 1.61 2.04 -15.80
CA PHE A 18 2.16 3.26 -15.23
C PHE A 18 1.15 4.42 -15.22
N TRP A 19 0.35 4.58 -16.27
CA TRP A 19 -0.66 5.66 -16.37
C TRP A 19 -2.00 5.30 -15.74
N SER A 20 -2.24 4.04 -15.36
CA SER A 20 -3.44 3.65 -14.61
C SER A 20 -3.32 3.91 -13.11
N VAL A 21 -2.10 3.97 -12.58
CA VAL A 21 -1.80 4.26 -11.15
C VAL A 21 -1.79 5.77 -10.87
N VAL A 22 -1.77 6.62 -11.89
CA VAL A 22 -1.79 8.09 -11.70
C VAL A 22 -3.24 8.55 -11.65
N PRO A 23 -3.77 8.99 -10.48
CA PRO A 23 -5.08 9.61 -10.43
C PRO A 23 -5.08 10.80 -11.40
N SER A 24 -6.21 11.07 -12.05
CA SER A 24 -6.35 12.24 -12.91
C SER A 24 -6.01 13.48 -12.07
N THR A 25 -4.83 14.05 -12.29
CA THR A 25 -4.45 15.34 -11.73
C THR A 25 -5.31 16.39 -12.40
N GLN A 26 -6.51 16.62 -11.86
CA GLN A 26 -7.21 17.86 -12.16
C GLN A 26 -6.43 19.01 -11.54
N GLY A 27 -6.26 20.08 -12.31
CA GLY A 27 -5.54 21.26 -11.84
C GLY A 27 -6.15 21.77 -10.55
N GLN A 28 -5.31 22.17 -9.60
CA GLN A 28 -5.77 22.78 -8.36
C GLN A 28 -6.65 23.98 -8.67
N GLY A 29 -7.87 23.99 -8.13
CA GLY A 29 -8.68 25.20 -8.10
C GLY A 29 -7.90 26.34 -7.42
N PRO A 30 -8.17 27.62 -7.77
CA PRO A 30 -7.41 28.76 -7.26
C PRO A 30 -7.46 28.94 -5.72
N ALA A 31 -8.43 28.32 -5.05
CA ALA A 31 -8.57 28.32 -3.60
C ALA A 31 -7.83 27.16 -2.89
N GLY A 32 -7.27 26.19 -3.63
CA GLY A 32 -6.77 24.94 -3.08
C GLY A 32 -7.89 23.96 -2.71
N ASN A 33 -7.50 22.78 -2.23
CA ASN A 33 -8.39 21.64 -1.97
C ASN A 33 -7.94 20.84 -0.72
N LEU A 34 -8.81 19.93 -0.27
CA LEU A 34 -8.51 18.91 0.72
C LEU A 34 -8.29 17.58 -0.01
N VAL A 35 -7.11 17.01 0.10
CA VAL A 35 -6.82 15.66 -0.37
C VAL A 35 -6.98 14.70 0.79
N VAL A 36 -7.81 13.67 0.64
CA VAL A 36 -7.92 12.56 1.59
C VAL A 36 -7.39 11.32 0.89
N SER A 37 -6.28 10.80 1.40
CA SER A 37 -5.68 9.58 0.87
C SER A 37 -5.70 8.50 1.93
N THR A 38 -6.24 7.33 1.56
CA THR A 38 -6.37 6.20 2.48
C THR A 38 -5.77 4.95 1.88
N ASP A 39 -4.83 4.34 2.58
CA ASP A 39 -4.22 3.07 2.21
C ASP A 39 -4.68 1.99 3.19
N TYR A 40 -5.48 1.04 2.72
CA TYR A 40 -5.98 -0.09 3.49
C TYR A 40 -5.13 -1.33 3.22
N GLU A 41 -4.61 -1.95 4.26
CA GLU A 41 -3.84 -3.20 4.20
C GLU A 41 -4.58 -4.27 5.01
N LEU A 42 -5.35 -5.11 4.31
CA LEU A 42 -6.27 -6.07 4.91
C LEU A 42 -5.85 -7.50 4.55
N PHE A 43 -5.77 -8.36 5.58
CA PHE A 43 -5.31 -9.73 5.45
C PHE A 43 -6.30 -10.69 6.12
N GLY A 44 -6.62 -11.80 5.46
CA GLY A 44 -7.50 -12.82 6.03
C GLY A 44 -8.15 -13.70 4.97
N THR A 45 -8.77 -14.81 5.40
CA THR A 45 -9.48 -15.72 4.49
C THR A 45 -10.95 -15.34 4.34
N TYR A 46 -11.66 -15.22 5.46
CA TYR A 46 -13.08 -14.87 5.52
C TYR A 46 -13.34 -13.63 6.38
N ASP A 47 -12.59 -13.49 7.47
CA ASP A 47 -12.60 -12.31 8.34
C ASP A 47 -11.31 -11.53 8.08
N LEU A 48 -11.43 -10.49 7.24
CA LEU A 48 -10.32 -9.59 7.05
C LEU A 48 -10.12 -8.74 8.30
N ARG A 49 -8.87 -8.69 8.72
CA ARG A 49 -8.39 -7.72 9.69
C ARG A 49 -7.13 -7.08 9.16
N GLY A 50 -6.88 -5.89 9.62
CA GLY A 50 -5.64 -5.22 9.30
C GLY A 50 -5.75 -3.78 9.73
N GLY A 51 -5.09 -2.92 8.98
CA GLY A 51 -5.07 -1.52 9.27
C GLY A 51 -4.71 -0.75 8.04
N GLY A 52 -4.16 0.41 8.26
CA GLY A 52 -3.83 1.30 7.17
C GLY A 52 -3.39 2.64 7.71
N HIS A 53 -3.23 3.57 6.78
CA HIS A 53 -3.05 4.96 7.16
C HIS A 53 -3.97 5.86 6.34
N VAL A 54 -4.36 6.94 6.97
CA VAL A 54 -5.11 8.03 6.36
C VAL A 54 -4.25 9.29 6.43
N THR A 55 -4.21 10.01 5.31
CA THR A 55 -3.50 11.28 5.19
C THR A 55 -4.46 12.34 4.72
N TRP A 56 -4.58 13.42 5.48
CA TRP A 56 -5.29 14.62 5.08
C TRP A 56 -4.27 15.69 4.67
N THR A 57 -4.42 16.23 3.46
CA THR A 57 -3.56 17.29 2.94
C THR A 57 -4.40 18.49 2.51
N TRP A 58 -4.17 19.66 3.10
CA TRP A 58 -4.80 20.91 2.67
C TRP A 58 -3.82 21.73 1.85
N THR A 59 -4.31 22.32 0.78
CA THR A 59 -3.51 23.18 -0.11
C THR A 59 -4.14 24.57 -0.27
N GLY A 60 -3.37 25.53 -0.77
CA GLY A 60 -3.86 26.88 -1.08
C GLY A 60 -4.45 27.63 0.12
N SER A 61 -5.53 28.38 -0.10
CA SER A 61 -6.18 29.14 0.97
C SER A 61 -6.92 28.25 1.97
N ARG A 62 -7.27 27.00 1.60
CA ARG A 62 -7.83 26.02 2.53
C ARG A 62 -6.85 25.60 3.62
N ALA A 63 -5.56 25.51 3.29
CA ALA A 63 -4.52 25.27 4.28
C ALA A 63 -4.42 26.42 5.29
N THR A 64 -4.50 27.67 4.81
CA THR A 64 -4.48 28.86 5.67
C THR A 64 -5.72 28.93 6.57
N ASP A 65 -6.92 28.69 6.04
CA ASP A 65 -8.17 28.65 6.82
C ASP A 65 -8.10 27.61 7.95
N PHE A 66 -7.65 26.40 7.63
CA PHE A 66 -7.54 25.33 8.62
C PHE A 66 -6.52 25.68 9.72
N ARG A 67 -5.37 26.27 9.37
CA ARG A 67 -4.40 26.77 10.36
C ARG A 67 -4.97 27.85 11.26
N LEU A 68 -5.70 28.82 10.69
CA LEU A 68 -6.30 29.90 11.47
C LEU A 68 -7.31 29.33 12.47
N LYS A 69 -8.09 28.31 12.09
CA LYS A 69 -8.97 27.59 13.02
C LYS A 69 -8.17 26.89 14.14
N LEU A 70 -7.04 26.28 13.83
CA LEU A 70 -6.19 25.69 14.87
C LEU A 70 -5.63 26.76 15.82
N LEU A 71 -5.08 27.85 15.30
CA LEU A 71 -4.56 28.96 16.13
C LEU A 71 -5.64 29.59 17.01
N HIS A 72 -6.79 29.93 16.42
CA HIS A 72 -7.90 30.54 17.16
C HIS A 72 -8.44 29.62 18.26
N LEU A 73 -8.41 28.29 18.11
CA LEU A 73 -8.93 27.38 19.13
C LEU A 73 -7.85 26.92 20.13
N PHE A 74 -6.63 26.64 19.68
CA PHE A 74 -5.60 25.97 20.48
C PHE A 74 -4.46 26.87 20.96
N ASP A 75 -4.26 28.06 20.36
CA ASP A 75 -3.26 29.05 20.82
C ASP A 75 -3.93 30.21 21.60
N GLU A 76 -5.12 30.67 21.21
CA GLU A 76 -5.80 31.78 21.92
C GLU A 76 -6.42 31.35 23.27
N TYR A 77 -7.09 30.19 23.30
CA TYR A 77 -7.82 29.70 24.46
C TYR A 77 -6.99 28.68 25.23
N THR A 78 -6.76 28.88 26.53
CA THR A 78 -6.07 27.92 27.43
C THR A 78 -6.86 26.65 27.70
N THR A 79 -8.19 26.76 27.62
CA THR A 79 -9.13 25.66 27.71
C THR A 79 -10.21 25.88 26.67
N ILE A 80 -10.61 24.84 25.95
CA ILE A 80 -11.65 24.92 24.93
C ILE A 80 -12.91 25.55 25.55
N PRO A 81 -13.39 26.70 25.02
CA PRO A 81 -14.55 27.36 25.57
C PRO A 81 -15.77 26.45 25.56
N ARG A 82 -16.67 26.69 26.50
CA ARG A 82 -17.94 25.99 26.48
C ARG A 82 -18.75 26.36 25.23
N GLY A 83 -19.49 25.39 24.69
CA GLY A 83 -20.23 25.50 23.43
C GLY A 83 -19.57 24.76 22.27
N PHE A 84 -18.26 24.54 22.32
CA PHE A 84 -17.56 23.59 21.46
C PHE A 84 -17.77 22.14 21.93
N VAL A 85 -17.56 21.19 21.03
CA VAL A 85 -17.73 19.74 21.28
C VAL A 85 -16.91 19.25 22.47
N TYR A 86 -15.67 19.74 22.61
CA TYR A 86 -14.72 19.33 23.66
C TYR A 86 -14.51 20.40 24.73
N ALA A 87 -15.58 21.13 25.06
CA ALA A 87 -15.59 22.14 26.12
C ALA A 87 -14.85 21.68 27.40
N GLY A 88 -13.93 22.51 27.89
CA GLY A 88 -13.13 22.25 29.10
C GLY A 88 -11.86 21.44 28.88
N ALA A 89 -11.60 20.92 27.67
CA ALA A 89 -10.31 20.31 27.35
C ALA A 89 -9.19 21.36 27.36
N THR A 90 -8.00 20.99 27.84
CA THR A 90 -6.81 21.83 27.80
C THR A 90 -6.22 21.86 26.40
N THR A 91 -5.76 23.03 25.97
CA THR A 91 -5.17 23.23 24.63
C THR A 91 -3.66 23.40 24.66
N ASN A 92 -3.06 23.62 25.84
CA ASN A 92 -1.67 24.02 26.03
C ASN A 92 -1.30 25.40 25.43
N ALA A 93 -2.30 26.22 25.11
CA ALA A 93 -2.12 27.58 24.57
C ALA A 93 -1.10 28.42 25.35
N ASN A 94 -0.18 29.03 24.62
CA ASN A 94 0.77 30.01 25.15
C ASN A 94 0.56 31.44 24.62
N ARG A 95 -0.33 31.63 23.63
CA ARG A 95 -0.73 32.92 23.03
C ARG A 95 0.41 33.63 22.32
N ASP A 96 1.31 32.89 21.68
CA ASP A 96 2.43 33.45 20.94
C ASP A 96 2.12 33.69 19.44
N GLY A 97 0.93 33.32 18.98
CA GLY A 97 0.49 33.46 17.60
C GLY A 97 1.08 32.41 16.66
N ARG A 98 1.65 31.33 17.20
CA ARG A 98 2.16 30.16 16.49
C ARG A 98 1.48 28.91 17.02
N LEU A 99 1.45 27.87 16.20
CA LEU A 99 0.94 26.57 16.60
C LEU A 99 2.11 25.69 17.04
N ASP A 100 2.34 25.61 18.34
CA ASP A 100 3.39 24.77 18.91
C ASP A 100 3.01 23.29 18.88
N SER A 101 4.02 22.41 19.00
CA SER A 101 3.80 20.96 18.94
C SER A 101 2.87 20.47 20.06
N LEU A 102 2.91 21.06 21.27
CA LEU A 102 2.01 20.70 22.37
C LEU A 102 0.55 21.11 22.13
N GLU A 103 0.33 22.22 21.41
CA GLU A 103 -1.00 22.69 21.02
C GLU A 103 -1.54 21.83 19.87
N GLY A 104 -0.68 21.51 18.91
CA GLY A 104 -0.96 20.58 17.82
C GLY A 104 -1.31 19.17 18.31
N VAL A 105 -0.58 18.65 19.31
CA VAL A 105 -0.89 17.37 19.97
C VAL A 105 -2.28 17.42 20.60
N ALA A 106 -2.61 18.50 21.31
CA ALA A 106 -3.94 18.63 21.94
C ALA A 106 -5.06 18.56 20.89
N TYR A 107 -4.85 19.13 19.70
CA TYR A 107 -5.77 18.95 18.59
C TYR A 107 -5.83 17.50 18.09
N THR A 108 -4.68 16.88 17.80
CA THR A 108 -4.66 15.52 17.26
C THR A 108 -5.25 14.49 18.22
N ASP A 109 -5.06 14.64 19.53
CA ASP A 109 -5.66 13.77 20.56
C ASP A 109 -7.20 13.89 20.60
N LEU A 110 -7.75 15.08 20.32
CA LEU A 110 -9.20 15.27 20.19
C LEU A 110 -9.72 14.72 18.86
N LEU A 111 -8.91 14.79 17.80
CA LEU A 111 -9.21 14.18 16.51
C LEU A 111 -9.23 12.66 16.59
N GLU A 112 -8.27 12.04 17.27
CA GLU A 112 -8.28 10.60 17.60
C GLU A 112 -9.62 10.21 18.24
N ARG A 113 -10.02 10.91 19.32
CA ARG A 113 -11.30 10.67 20.00
C ARG A 113 -12.53 10.86 19.09
N SER A 114 -12.50 11.87 18.22
CA SER A 114 -13.60 12.15 17.29
C SER A 114 -13.73 11.07 16.22
N LEU A 115 -12.62 10.54 15.72
CA LEU A 115 -12.58 9.45 14.75
C LEU A 115 -12.94 8.11 15.39
N GLU A 116 -12.58 7.88 16.65
CA GLU A 116 -12.88 6.62 17.33
C GLU A 116 -14.35 6.48 17.73
N ASN A 117 -15.04 7.59 18.04
CA ASN A 117 -16.46 7.62 18.42
C ASN A 117 -16.87 6.41 19.29
N ALA A 118 -16.05 6.12 20.31
CA ALA A 118 -16.08 4.85 21.01
C ALA A 118 -17.45 4.63 21.69
N PRO A 119 -18.04 3.42 21.62
CA PRO A 119 -17.45 2.16 21.12
C PRO A 119 -17.73 1.88 19.63
N ARG A 120 -18.27 2.84 18.86
CA ARG A 120 -18.77 2.56 17.50
C ARG A 120 -17.66 2.52 16.46
N GLY A 121 -16.62 3.36 16.53
CA GLY A 121 -15.61 3.52 15.48
C GLY A 121 -16.10 4.41 14.32
N THR A 122 -15.20 4.80 13.42
CA THR A 122 -15.59 5.44 12.15
C THR A 122 -15.93 4.37 11.12
N GLN A 123 -17.19 4.36 10.66
CA GLN A 123 -17.61 3.47 9.58
C GLN A 123 -17.37 4.17 8.24
N SER A 124 -16.54 3.57 7.38
CA SER A 124 -16.31 4.05 6.03
C SER A 124 -16.34 2.87 5.04
N GLN A 125 -17.12 3.02 3.98
CA GLN A 125 -17.38 1.99 2.97
C GLN A 125 -17.86 0.66 3.62
N TYR A 126 -17.05 -0.39 3.61
CA TYR A 126 -17.34 -1.71 4.20
C TYR A 126 -16.53 -2.00 5.46
N LEU A 127 -15.87 -1.00 6.02
CA LEU A 127 -14.93 -1.12 7.13
C LEU A 127 -15.41 -0.32 8.36
N GLN A 128 -15.11 -0.86 9.53
CA GLN A 128 -15.14 -0.17 10.82
C GLN A 128 -13.70 0.13 11.23
N MET A 129 -13.38 1.39 11.46
CA MET A 129 -12.02 1.86 11.73
C MET A 129 -11.87 2.33 13.18
N PHE A 130 -10.92 1.75 13.90
CA PHE A 130 -10.46 2.10 15.25
C PHE A 130 -9.39 1.07 15.69
N PRO A 131 -8.44 1.43 16.57
CA PRO A 131 -8.15 2.77 17.07
C PRO A 131 -7.55 3.67 15.98
N PHE A 132 -7.50 4.97 16.24
CA PHE A 132 -6.81 5.96 15.39
C PHE A 132 -5.64 6.53 16.18
N ASP A 133 -4.44 6.50 15.61
CA ASP A 133 -3.23 7.02 16.26
C ASP A 133 -2.38 7.79 15.25
N LEU A 134 -1.60 8.79 15.72
CA LEU A 134 -0.56 9.40 14.89
C LEU A 134 0.38 8.35 14.28
N ARG A 135 0.74 8.53 13.00
CA ARG A 135 1.50 7.52 12.24
C ARG A 135 2.83 7.13 12.88
N ASP A 136 3.55 8.08 13.43
CA ASP A 136 4.84 7.87 14.10
C ASP A 136 4.73 8.18 15.60
N LYS A 137 3.67 7.70 16.26
CA LYS A 137 3.44 7.91 17.70
C LYS A 137 4.56 7.29 18.54
N THR A 138 5.16 8.09 19.40
CA THR A 138 6.24 7.73 20.33
C THR A 138 5.87 8.14 21.76
N GLY A 139 6.73 7.82 22.73
CA GLY A 139 6.52 8.25 24.12
C GLY A 139 6.63 9.76 24.35
N ASP A 140 7.15 10.51 23.38
CA ASP A 140 7.18 11.98 23.40
C ASP A 140 6.11 12.53 22.42
N PRO A 141 5.03 13.16 22.93
CA PRO A 141 3.94 13.64 22.08
C PRO A 141 4.38 14.70 21.07
N ALA A 142 5.28 15.62 21.47
CA ALA A 142 5.76 16.68 20.59
C ALA A 142 6.49 16.11 19.36
N THR A 143 7.43 15.18 19.60
CA THR A 143 8.12 14.46 18.54
C THR A 143 7.16 13.66 17.65
N SER A 144 6.10 13.09 18.23
CA SER A 144 5.09 12.31 17.49
C SER A 144 4.31 13.17 16.51
N PHE A 145 3.91 14.36 16.95
CA PHE A 145 3.23 15.36 16.14
C PHE A 145 4.13 15.86 14.99
N ASP A 146 5.38 16.21 15.30
CA ASP A 146 6.33 16.71 14.30
C ASP A 146 6.66 15.68 13.20
N ARG A 147 6.63 14.39 13.53
CA ARG A 147 6.87 13.31 12.54
C ARG A 147 5.63 12.96 11.71
N SER A 148 4.44 13.11 12.31
CA SER A 148 3.18 12.70 11.70
C SER A 148 2.43 13.84 11.01
N THR A 149 2.90 15.07 11.16
CA THR A 149 2.33 16.26 10.53
C THR A 149 3.36 17.04 9.71
N SER A 150 2.89 17.84 8.76
CA SER A 150 3.72 18.77 8.00
C SER A 150 3.02 20.11 7.85
N GLY A 151 3.77 21.21 7.99
CA GLY A 151 3.24 22.56 7.82
C GLY A 151 2.28 23.03 8.92
N LEU A 152 2.27 22.37 10.09
CA LEU A 152 1.54 22.77 11.30
C LEU A 152 2.47 23.23 12.43
N ALA A 153 3.49 22.44 12.77
CA ALA A 153 4.42 22.79 13.83
C ALA A 153 5.13 24.13 13.57
N GLY A 154 5.01 25.07 14.50
CA GLY A 154 5.54 26.43 14.42
C GLY A 154 4.87 27.33 13.38
N ALA A 155 3.76 26.90 12.78
CA ALA A 155 3.04 27.67 11.77
C ALA A 155 2.28 28.84 12.42
N ASN A 156 2.18 29.96 11.72
CA ASN A 156 1.43 31.13 12.17
C ASN A 156 0.43 31.57 11.08
N ALA A 157 -0.29 32.66 11.33
CA ALA A 157 -1.30 33.20 10.42
C ALA A 157 -0.75 33.56 9.02
N SER A 158 0.56 33.79 8.88
CA SER A 158 1.20 34.12 7.59
C SER A 158 1.75 32.91 6.84
N THR A 159 1.72 31.71 7.44
CA THR A 159 2.24 30.49 6.83
C THR A 159 1.35 29.99 5.70
N SER A 160 1.92 29.88 4.49
CA SER A 160 1.20 29.50 3.27
C SER A 160 1.54 28.09 2.74
N SER A 161 2.36 27.31 3.46
CA SER A 161 2.70 25.95 3.05
C SER A 161 1.44 25.05 3.00
N PRO A 162 1.49 23.87 2.36
CA PRO A 162 0.46 22.85 2.56
C PRO A 162 0.42 22.39 4.02
N VAL A 163 -0.75 21.96 4.50
CA VAL A 163 -0.90 21.26 5.79
C VAL A 163 -1.03 19.77 5.50
N GLU A 164 -0.38 18.92 6.29
CA GLU A 164 -0.56 17.48 6.23
C GLU A 164 -0.68 16.86 7.62
N ILE A 165 -1.59 15.90 7.78
CA ILE A 165 -1.78 15.12 9.00
C ILE A 165 -1.91 13.63 8.62
N ARG A 166 -1.13 12.76 9.28
CA ARG A 166 -1.08 11.32 9.00
C ARG A 166 -1.42 10.48 10.22
N PHE A 167 -2.41 9.63 10.09
CA PHE A 167 -2.85 8.72 11.15
C PHE A 167 -2.77 7.27 10.66
N LEU A 168 -2.48 6.35 11.57
CA LEU A 168 -2.69 4.92 11.42
C LEU A 168 -4.06 4.56 11.99
N PHE A 169 -4.68 3.53 11.42
CA PHE A 169 -5.88 2.93 11.97
C PHE A 169 -5.84 1.42 11.86
N GLU A 170 -6.59 0.72 12.72
CA GLU A 170 -6.98 -0.67 12.48
C GLU A 170 -8.38 -0.71 11.87
N ALA A 171 -8.64 -1.71 11.02
CA ALA A 171 -9.91 -1.85 10.32
C ALA A 171 -10.41 -3.28 10.32
N ASN A 172 -11.72 -3.43 10.54
CA ASN A 172 -12.45 -4.69 10.46
C ASN A 172 -13.61 -4.57 9.48
N ILE A 173 -13.91 -5.62 8.74
CA ILE A 173 -15.06 -5.65 7.82
C ILE A 173 -16.38 -5.65 8.59
N THR A 174 -17.36 -4.88 8.11
CA THR A 174 -18.71 -4.76 8.72
C THR A 174 -19.78 -5.56 7.98
N THR A 175 -19.49 -5.97 6.75
CA THR A 175 -20.42 -6.71 5.90
C THR A 175 -19.71 -7.87 5.22
N THR A 176 -20.44 -8.94 4.93
CA THR A 176 -19.95 -10.10 4.18
C THR A 176 -20.38 -10.08 2.71
N ASN A 177 -21.47 -9.37 2.40
CA ASN A 177 -22.02 -9.22 1.06
C ASN A 177 -22.85 -7.94 0.99
N GLY A 178 -22.46 -7.00 0.14
CA GLY A 178 -23.21 -5.77 -0.04
C GLY A 178 -22.64 -4.89 -1.15
N ARG A 179 -23.48 -3.98 -1.65
CA ARG A 179 -23.03 -2.92 -2.53
C ARG A 179 -22.57 -1.75 -1.67
N VAL A 180 -21.30 -1.40 -1.79
CA VAL A 180 -20.62 -0.47 -0.88
C VAL A 180 -20.37 0.85 -1.61
N PRO A 181 -20.59 2.00 -0.95
CA PRO A 181 -20.20 3.29 -1.50
C PRO A 181 -18.67 3.35 -1.60
N LEU A 182 -18.16 4.00 -2.65
CA LEU A 182 -16.72 4.21 -2.81
C LEU A 182 -16.26 5.52 -2.17
N ALA A 183 -17.11 6.56 -2.12
CA ALA A 183 -16.72 7.85 -1.54
C ALA A 183 -16.62 7.82 0.01
N THR A 184 -15.52 8.34 0.56
CA THR A 184 -15.15 8.30 2.00
C THR A 184 -15.48 9.58 2.77
N SER A 185 -16.72 10.07 2.65
CA SER A 185 -17.14 11.30 3.36
C SER A 185 -17.02 11.22 4.89
N ALA A 186 -17.08 10.02 5.46
CA ALA A 186 -16.93 9.78 6.90
C ALA A 186 -15.55 10.19 7.46
N LEU A 187 -14.51 10.28 6.62
CA LEU A 187 -13.17 10.71 7.03
C LEU A 187 -12.96 12.24 6.93
N VAL A 188 -13.92 12.99 6.38
CA VAL A 188 -13.80 14.46 6.23
C VAL A 188 -14.45 15.18 7.41
N SER A 189 -15.67 14.80 7.79
CA SER A 189 -16.45 15.51 8.82
C SER A 189 -15.75 15.58 10.19
N PRO A 190 -15.16 14.50 10.75
CA PRO A 190 -14.57 14.51 12.08
C PRO A 190 -13.46 15.55 12.25
N VAL A 191 -12.74 15.85 11.17
CA VAL A 191 -11.61 16.81 11.16
C VAL A 191 -12.07 18.23 11.50
N TYR A 192 -13.30 18.57 11.11
CA TYR A 192 -13.89 19.89 11.36
C TYR A 192 -14.91 19.90 12.51
N GLN A 193 -15.49 18.75 12.85
CA GLN A 193 -16.50 18.64 13.89
C GLN A 193 -16.03 19.19 15.25
N ILE A 194 -14.74 19.08 15.58
CA ILE A 194 -14.12 19.64 16.79
C ILE A 194 -14.39 21.14 16.94
N PHE A 195 -14.42 21.87 15.82
CA PHE A 195 -14.66 23.31 15.80
C PHE A 195 -16.14 23.69 15.72
N SER A 196 -17.04 22.71 15.71
CA SER A 196 -18.48 23.00 15.69
C SER A 196 -18.89 23.61 17.03
N TYR A 197 -19.66 24.69 16.96
CA TYR A 197 -20.11 25.44 18.11
C TYR A 197 -21.64 25.37 18.22
N ARG A 198 -22.13 25.07 19.42
CA ARG A 198 -23.56 25.08 19.74
C ARG A 198 -23.79 25.64 21.13
N ALA A 199 -24.76 26.53 21.22
CA ALA A 199 -25.02 27.30 22.42
C ALA A 199 -26.50 27.14 22.79
N VAL A 200 -26.78 26.25 23.76
CA VAL A 200 -28.13 25.87 24.17
C VAL A 200 -28.48 26.50 25.51
N GLN A 201 -29.66 27.08 25.58
CA GLN A 201 -30.22 27.64 26.79
C GLN A 201 -30.70 26.57 27.79
N SER A 202 -30.46 26.82 29.08
CA SER A 202 -30.98 25.97 30.17
C SER A 202 -32.52 25.90 30.15
N PRO A 203 -33.14 24.70 30.22
CA PRO A 203 -34.60 24.55 30.22
C PRO A 203 -35.34 25.27 31.36
N MET A 204 -34.65 25.54 32.47
CA MET A 204 -35.20 26.19 33.66
C MET A 204 -34.92 27.70 33.69
N LEU A 205 -34.21 28.23 32.69
CA LEU A 205 -33.79 29.65 32.60
C LEU A 205 -33.09 30.16 33.86
N ASN A 206 -32.47 29.25 34.62
CA ASN A 206 -31.79 29.58 35.86
C ASN A 206 -30.56 30.45 35.60
N SER A 207 -30.33 31.41 36.49
CA SER A 207 -29.08 32.18 36.56
C SER A 207 -27.96 31.32 37.15
N SER A 208 -27.61 30.20 36.52
CA SER A 208 -26.53 29.33 37.02
C SER A 208 -25.28 29.42 36.16
N GLY A 209 -24.31 30.22 36.63
CA GLY A 209 -22.89 30.14 36.22
C GLY A 209 -22.53 30.72 34.85
N SER A 210 -21.33 30.39 34.38
CA SER A 210 -20.70 30.91 33.16
C SER A 210 -21.38 30.42 31.88
N TYR A 211 -21.56 31.32 30.91
CA TYR A 211 -22.11 31.01 29.57
C TYR A 211 -21.27 29.95 28.83
N PRO A 212 -21.86 29.06 28.00
CA PRO A 212 -23.25 28.74 27.67
C PRO A 212 -23.96 27.79 28.66
N GLY A 213 -23.40 27.56 29.85
CA GLY A 213 -24.10 26.79 30.90
C GLY A 213 -25.25 27.55 31.57
N SER A 214 -25.45 28.82 31.20
CA SER A 214 -26.44 29.75 31.73
C SER A 214 -27.32 30.31 30.63
N TRP A 215 -28.41 30.96 31.03
CA TRP A 215 -29.20 31.83 30.16
C TRP A 215 -28.27 32.87 29.44
N PRO A 216 -28.26 32.95 28.08
CA PRO A 216 -27.37 33.86 27.32
C PRO A 216 -27.64 35.34 27.57
N PHE A 217 -28.92 35.66 27.79
CA PHE A 217 -29.39 37.01 28.13
C PHE A 217 -29.47 37.12 29.65
N LEU A 218 -29.76 38.30 30.20
CA LEU A 218 -29.89 38.48 31.65
C LEU A 218 -31.29 39.01 31.98
N PRO A 219 -31.94 38.55 33.07
CA PRO A 219 -33.22 39.08 33.53
C PRO A 219 -33.03 40.44 34.21
N GLU A 220 -32.74 41.45 33.41
CA GLU A 220 -32.54 42.85 33.82
C GLU A 220 -33.15 43.81 32.79
N ASN A 221 -33.17 45.11 33.08
CA ASN A 221 -33.77 46.14 32.21
C ASN A 221 -35.21 45.83 31.80
N GLY A 222 -36.03 45.34 32.74
CA GLY A 222 -37.43 44.99 32.50
C GLY A 222 -37.66 43.60 31.91
N TRP A 223 -36.61 42.77 31.81
CA TRP A 223 -36.73 41.35 31.48
C TRP A 223 -36.81 40.47 32.72
N HIS A 224 -37.74 39.53 32.71
CA HIS A 224 -38.08 38.63 33.82
C HIS A 224 -38.14 37.18 33.34
N VAL A 225 -37.94 36.24 34.27
CA VAL A 225 -38.22 34.81 34.06
C VAL A 225 -39.55 34.49 34.72
N VAL A 226 -40.54 34.15 33.92
CA VAL A 226 -41.93 33.89 34.34
C VAL A 226 -42.38 32.49 33.95
N THR A 227 -43.43 31.96 34.57
CA THR A 227 -44.00 30.67 34.20
C THR A 227 -45.28 30.85 33.39
N VAL A 228 -45.28 30.38 32.14
CA VAL A 228 -46.42 30.48 31.22
C VAL A 228 -46.72 29.11 30.62
N GLY A 229 -47.98 28.67 30.73
CA GLY A 229 -48.39 27.33 30.28
C GLY A 229 -47.63 26.18 30.97
N GLY A 230 -47.23 26.38 32.23
CA GLY A 230 -46.47 25.40 33.02
C GLY A 230 -44.98 25.31 32.68
N ARG A 231 -44.43 26.28 31.93
CA ARG A 231 -43.02 26.29 31.54
C ARG A 231 -42.36 27.66 31.77
N ALA A 232 -41.07 27.68 32.10
CA ALA A 232 -40.32 28.92 32.29
C ALA A 232 -40.06 29.65 30.96
N ALA A 233 -40.36 30.95 30.89
CA ALA A 233 -40.20 31.78 29.71
C ALA A 233 -39.60 33.14 30.10
N PHE A 234 -38.83 33.71 29.19
CA PHE A 234 -38.27 35.04 29.28
C PHE A 234 -39.24 36.06 28.70
N TRP A 235 -39.48 37.12 29.44
CA TRP A 235 -40.56 38.05 29.16
C TRP A 235 -40.16 39.46 29.55
N ALA A 236 -40.49 40.44 28.72
CA ALA A 236 -40.33 41.85 29.05
C ALA A 236 -41.68 42.42 29.50
N GLY A 237 -41.80 42.76 30.77
CA GLY A 237 -43.02 43.36 31.30
C GLY A 237 -43.08 43.42 32.82
N ASN A 238 -44.25 43.78 33.35
CA ASN A 238 -44.44 44.08 34.76
C ASN A 238 -45.16 42.94 35.48
N ASP A 239 -44.44 42.24 36.37
CA ASP A 239 -44.94 41.09 37.15
C ASP A 239 -46.23 41.37 37.93
N THR A 240 -46.51 42.64 38.27
CA THR A 240 -47.70 43.04 39.03
C THR A 240 -48.94 43.13 38.13
N THR A 241 -48.78 43.63 36.90
CA THR A 241 -49.90 43.88 35.97
C THR A 241 -50.11 42.75 34.98
N GLY A 242 -49.09 41.91 34.76
CA GLY A 242 -49.09 40.86 33.73
C GLY A 242 -49.02 41.40 32.30
N LEU A 243 -48.74 42.71 32.13
CA LEU A 243 -48.60 43.42 30.86
C LEU A 243 -47.25 44.14 30.82
N TYR A 244 -46.74 44.48 29.63
CA TYR A 244 -45.58 45.38 29.53
C TYR A 244 -45.97 46.83 29.83
N ASP A 245 -45.02 47.60 30.37
CA ASP A 245 -45.22 49.02 30.65
C ASP A 245 -45.16 49.86 29.36
N ASN A 246 -45.91 50.96 29.32
CA ASN A 246 -45.87 51.93 28.24
C ASN A 246 -44.52 52.67 28.20
N ASN A 247 -44.04 53.03 27.00
CA ASN A 247 -42.79 53.77 26.79
C ASN A 247 -41.55 53.04 27.35
N LEU A 248 -41.57 51.71 27.30
CA LEU A 248 -40.49 50.84 27.73
C LEU A 248 -39.53 50.56 26.57
N ASP A 249 -38.22 50.77 26.76
CA ASP A 249 -37.17 50.28 25.85
C ASP A 249 -36.24 49.33 26.62
N ALA A 250 -36.65 48.06 26.66
CA ALA A 250 -35.99 46.98 27.37
C ALA A 250 -34.97 46.28 26.46
N SER A 251 -33.73 46.76 26.48
CA SER A 251 -32.59 46.03 25.91
C SER A 251 -32.01 45.08 26.96
N SER A 252 -32.13 43.77 26.70
CA SER A 252 -31.48 42.77 27.55
C SER A 252 -29.96 42.93 27.45
N ARG A 253 -29.26 42.83 28.58
CA ARG A 253 -27.83 42.60 28.52
C ARG A 253 -27.55 41.14 28.29
N THR A 254 -26.44 40.90 27.62
CA THR A 254 -25.94 39.57 27.32
C THR A 254 -24.88 39.22 28.36
N SER A 255 -24.74 37.94 28.66
CA SER A 255 -23.59 37.46 29.42
C SER A 255 -22.27 37.92 28.77
N ALA A 256 -22.20 38.12 27.47
CA ALA A 256 -21.01 38.59 26.76
C ALA A 256 -20.80 40.13 26.77
N ASP A 257 -21.62 40.95 27.44
CA ASP A 257 -21.50 42.42 27.38
C ASP A 257 -20.29 43.00 28.15
N PRO A 258 -19.71 44.16 27.74
CA PRO A 258 -18.44 44.69 28.26
C PRO A 258 -18.28 44.79 29.80
N PRO A 259 -19.30 45.19 30.58
CA PRO A 259 -19.16 45.28 32.04
C PRO A 259 -19.02 43.91 32.71
N LEU A 260 -19.39 42.82 32.01
CA LEU A 260 -19.27 41.43 32.45
C LEU A 260 -18.10 40.73 31.72
N ALA A 261 -17.81 41.10 30.47
CA ALA A 261 -16.72 40.56 29.66
C ALA A 261 -15.30 40.85 30.17
N ALA A 262 -15.13 41.67 31.21
CA ALA A 262 -13.86 41.83 31.91
C ALA A 262 -13.47 40.56 32.72
N ASP A 263 -14.45 39.69 32.99
CA ASP A 263 -14.23 38.37 33.56
C ASP A 263 -14.12 37.33 32.42
N PRO A 264 -13.02 36.53 32.36
CA PRO A 264 -12.84 35.48 31.35
C PRO A 264 -13.94 34.40 31.34
N ALA A 265 -14.85 34.40 32.32
CA ALA A 265 -16.07 33.60 32.33
C ALA A 265 -17.11 34.02 31.28
N TYR A 266 -16.94 35.16 30.61
CA TYR A 266 -17.90 35.72 29.68
C TYR A 266 -17.31 35.84 28.27
N VAL A 267 -17.64 34.87 27.43
CA VAL A 267 -17.08 34.70 26.08
C VAL A 267 -18.17 34.99 25.05
N PRO A 268 -17.93 35.84 24.02
CA PRO A 268 -18.86 36.03 22.92
C PRO A 268 -19.10 34.71 22.17
N PHE A 269 -20.21 34.63 21.44
CA PHE A 269 -20.45 33.48 20.56
C PHE A 269 -19.41 33.48 19.44
N ASP A 270 -18.66 32.40 19.29
CA ASP A 270 -17.55 32.34 18.35
C ASP A 270 -17.98 31.65 17.04
N LEU A 271 -18.27 32.45 16.01
CA LEU A 271 -18.65 31.98 14.68
C LEU A 271 -17.46 31.95 13.71
N ARG A 272 -16.22 32.15 14.20
CA ARG A 272 -15.01 32.17 13.35
C ARG A 272 -14.75 30.83 12.66
N PHE A 273 -15.22 29.73 13.26
CA PHE A 273 -14.95 28.38 12.78
C PHE A 273 -16.03 27.80 11.87
N ALA A 274 -17.23 28.37 11.93
CA ALA A 274 -18.43 27.78 11.39
C ALA A 274 -18.51 27.89 9.86
N SER A 275 -19.09 26.88 9.22
CA SER A 275 -19.44 26.88 7.79
C SER A 275 -20.84 27.45 7.55
N ASN A 276 -21.71 27.37 8.55
CA ASN A 276 -23.08 27.88 8.54
C ASN A 276 -23.45 28.27 9.98
N ALA A 277 -24.35 29.24 10.18
CA ALA A 277 -24.80 29.64 11.50
C ALA A 277 -26.27 30.10 11.50
N TRP A 278 -27.04 29.64 12.49
CA TRP A 278 -28.42 30.08 12.72
C TRP A 278 -28.78 30.01 14.20
N ALA A 279 -29.74 30.84 14.62
CA ALA A 279 -30.33 30.78 15.96
C ALA A 279 -31.79 30.40 15.88
N THR A 280 -32.26 29.59 16.84
CA THR A 280 -33.66 29.24 17.00
C THR A 280 -34.13 29.54 18.41
N PHE A 281 -35.42 29.84 18.55
CA PHE A 281 -36.09 29.94 19.85
C PHE A 281 -37.59 29.78 19.68
N ASN A 282 -38.27 29.31 20.72
CA ASN A 282 -39.71 29.23 20.76
C ASN A 282 -40.29 30.51 21.38
N TYR A 283 -41.39 31.01 20.84
CA TYR A 283 -42.06 32.19 21.36
C TYR A 283 -43.59 32.09 21.28
N THR A 284 -44.28 32.85 22.12
CA THR A 284 -45.73 33.06 22.03
C THR A 284 -46.09 34.48 22.48
N GLY A 285 -47.19 35.01 21.96
CA GLY A 285 -47.70 36.34 22.30
C GLY A 285 -47.70 37.33 21.12
N SER A 286 -48.09 38.55 21.44
CA SER A 286 -48.25 39.64 20.49
C SER A 286 -48.04 40.99 21.16
N VAL A 287 -47.80 42.00 20.33
CA VAL A 287 -47.60 43.40 20.74
C VAL A 287 -48.60 44.31 20.03
N ARG A 288 -48.77 45.53 20.54
CA ARG A 288 -49.63 46.53 19.90
C ARG A 288 -48.95 47.13 18.67
N PRO A 289 -49.70 47.71 17.72
CA PRO A 289 -49.11 48.45 16.61
C PRO A 289 -48.23 49.59 17.13
N GLY A 290 -46.98 49.67 16.67
CA GLY A 290 -45.97 50.62 17.16
C GLY A 290 -44.90 49.98 18.05
N ASP A 291 -45.27 48.90 18.75
CA ASP A 291 -44.39 48.15 19.64
C ASP A 291 -43.69 47.00 18.89
N TYR A 292 -42.53 46.57 19.38
CA TYR A 292 -41.78 45.48 18.74
C TYR A 292 -40.85 44.72 19.66
N LEU A 293 -40.52 43.50 19.24
CA LEU A 293 -39.38 42.73 19.74
C LEU A 293 -38.42 42.46 18.57
N ARG A 294 -37.14 42.74 18.76
CA ARG A 294 -36.07 42.47 17.79
C ARG A 294 -34.97 41.63 18.42
N LEU A 295 -34.33 40.81 17.59
CA LEU A 295 -33.03 40.23 17.91
C LEU A 295 -31.97 41.11 17.26
N GLU A 296 -31.01 41.58 18.05
CA GLU A 296 -29.94 42.46 17.59
C GLU A 296 -28.58 41.80 17.82
N TYR A 297 -27.60 42.14 16.97
CA TYR A 297 -26.21 41.77 17.18
C TYR A 297 -25.32 43.00 17.28
N ALA A 298 -24.20 42.88 18.00
CA ALA A 298 -23.20 43.93 18.11
C ALA A 298 -21.97 43.63 17.25
N HIS A 299 -21.42 44.65 16.58
CA HIS A 299 -20.26 44.49 15.70
C HIS A 299 -18.94 44.38 16.49
N PRO A 300 -18.12 43.35 16.25
CA PRO A 300 -16.76 43.30 16.77
C PRO A 300 -15.86 44.34 16.09
N PRO A 301 -14.72 44.71 16.68
CA PRO A 301 -14.23 44.32 18.02
C PRO A 301 -14.74 45.23 19.14
N ALA A 302 -15.35 46.37 18.81
CA ALA A 302 -15.75 47.39 19.79
C ALA A 302 -17.05 47.02 20.53
N TYR A 303 -17.97 46.30 19.88
CA TYR A 303 -19.27 45.92 20.42
C TYR A 303 -20.08 47.11 20.96
N THR A 304 -19.95 48.27 20.30
CA THR A 304 -20.53 49.55 20.74
C THR A 304 -21.87 49.86 20.09
N ASP A 305 -22.15 49.26 18.94
CA ASP A 305 -23.34 49.49 18.14
C ASP A 305 -24.12 48.19 17.92
N TRP A 306 -25.43 48.32 17.69
CA TRP A 306 -26.35 47.19 17.58
C TRP A 306 -27.19 47.29 16.32
N THR A 307 -27.29 46.18 15.59
CA THR A 307 -28.10 46.07 14.36
C THR A 307 -29.10 44.94 14.45
N SER A 308 -30.32 45.19 13.99
CA SER A 308 -31.40 44.20 14.02
C SER A 308 -31.22 43.12 12.96
N LEU A 309 -31.39 41.88 13.38
CA LEU A 309 -31.48 40.72 12.50
C LEU A 309 -32.91 40.57 11.97
N SER A 310 -33.04 39.97 10.79
CA SER A 310 -34.33 39.79 10.13
C SER A 310 -34.91 38.41 10.42
N PHE A 311 -36.19 38.40 10.77
CA PHE A 311 -37.07 37.24 10.68
C PHE A 311 -37.66 37.14 9.26
N SER A 312 -38.45 36.10 8.98
CA SER A 312 -39.06 35.87 7.68
C SER A 312 -39.91 37.04 7.14
N SER A 313 -40.48 37.86 8.02
CA SER A 313 -41.35 39.00 7.69
C SER A 313 -40.72 40.38 7.90
N GLY A 314 -39.44 40.46 8.30
CA GLY A 314 -38.76 41.72 8.64
C GLY A 314 -38.02 41.67 9.98
N PRO A 315 -37.52 42.81 10.50
CA PRO A 315 -36.69 42.85 11.71
C PRO A 315 -37.46 42.62 13.01
N THR A 316 -38.78 42.68 12.98
CA THR A 316 -39.65 42.53 14.14
C THR A 316 -40.25 41.13 14.21
N LEU A 317 -40.29 40.55 15.41
CA LEU A 317 -40.86 39.22 15.64
C LEU A 317 -42.37 39.23 15.31
N PRO A 318 -42.89 38.27 14.50
CA PRO A 318 -44.30 38.23 14.17
C PRO A 318 -45.16 37.82 15.38
N SER A 319 -46.43 38.23 15.36
CA SER A 319 -47.37 37.92 16.45
C SER A 319 -47.95 36.51 16.33
N THR A 320 -48.28 35.91 17.46
CA THR A 320 -48.94 34.60 17.57
C THR A 320 -50.16 34.70 18.50
N ALA A 321 -51.07 33.72 18.42
CA ALA A 321 -52.14 33.64 19.41
C ALA A 321 -51.55 33.34 20.80
N PRO A 322 -52.17 33.84 21.89
CA PRO A 322 -51.69 33.56 23.25
C PRO A 322 -51.60 32.05 23.52
N LEU A 323 -50.49 31.63 24.15
CA LEU A 323 -50.16 30.23 24.46
C LEU A 323 -49.96 29.30 23.23
N GLN A 324 -50.10 29.83 22.01
CA GLN A 324 -49.71 29.13 20.79
C GLN A 324 -48.22 29.39 20.55
N TRP A 325 -47.39 28.39 20.84
CA TRP A 325 -45.95 28.48 20.64
C TRP A 325 -45.60 28.32 19.16
N ALA A 326 -44.83 29.27 18.64
CA ALA A 326 -44.19 29.19 17.34
C ALA A 326 -42.66 29.12 17.51
N ASN A 327 -41.98 28.57 16.51
CA ASN A 327 -40.52 28.56 16.45
C ASN A 327 -40.05 29.70 15.53
N ALA A 328 -39.14 30.52 16.01
CA ALA A 328 -38.42 31.49 15.20
C ALA A 328 -37.06 30.91 14.82
N THR A 329 -36.68 31.08 13.55
CA THR A 329 -35.34 30.78 13.04
C THR A 329 -34.75 32.05 12.45
N VAL A 330 -33.54 32.39 12.86
CA VAL A 330 -32.79 33.57 12.40
C VAL A 330 -31.50 33.11 11.75
N ASP A 331 -31.28 33.52 10.51
CA ASP A 331 -30.05 33.26 9.78
C ASP A 331 -28.92 34.17 10.29
N LEU A 332 -27.79 33.56 10.67
CA LEU A 332 -26.59 34.25 11.14
C LEU A 332 -25.42 34.12 10.15
N SER A 333 -25.67 33.63 8.94
CA SER A 333 -24.63 33.39 7.93
C SER A 333 -23.84 34.65 7.54
N SER A 334 -24.44 35.84 7.67
CA SER A 334 -23.75 37.12 7.46
C SER A 334 -22.70 37.44 8.53
N LEU A 335 -22.73 36.72 9.65
CA LEU A 335 -21.85 36.93 10.81
C LEU A 335 -20.75 35.86 10.92
N LEU A 336 -20.63 34.97 9.93
CA LEU A 336 -19.56 33.97 9.89
C LEU A 336 -18.18 34.64 9.88
N GLY A 337 -17.18 33.97 10.47
CA GLY A 337 -15.82 34.52 10.57
C GLY A 337 -15.63 35.53 11.70
N GLN A 338 -16.62 35.72 12.58
CA GLN A 338 -16.59 36.74 13.63
C GLN A 338 -17.01 36.20 15.00
N GLN A 339 -16.62 36.91 16.06
CA GLN A 339 -17.19 36.73 17.39
C GLN A 339 -18.35 37.69 17.58
N VAL A 340 -19.53 37.17 17.93
CA VAL A 340 -20.78 37.94 17.98
C VAL A 340 -21.35 38.02 19.38
N ARG A 341 -22.07 39.12 19.66
CA ARG A 341 -22.90 39.28 20.84
C ARG A 341 -24.33 39.51 20.37
N LEU A 342 -25.28 38.77 20.93
CA LEU A 342 -26.68 38.80 20.53
C LEU A 342 -27.52 39.26 21.72
N ARG A 343 -28.46 40.17 21.51
CA ARG A 343 -29.43 40.61 22.53
C ARG A 343 -30.85 40.65 22.01
N PHE A 344 -31.82 40.48 22.89
CA PHE A 344 -33.20 40.86 22.62
C PHE A 344 -33.44 42.32 23.02
N ARG A 345 -34.16 43.05 22.17
CA ARG A 345 -34.64 44.41 22.45
C ARG A 345 -36.15 44.48 22.28
N PHE A 346 -36.83 44.77 23.37
CA PHE A 346 -38.26 45.04 23.39
C PHE A 346 -38.51 46.55 23.50
N HIS A 347 -39.38 47.10 22.66
CA HIS A 347 -39.72 48.52 22.66
C HIS A 347 -41.23 48.72 22.63
N SER A 348 -41.73 49.62 23.47
CA SER A 348 -43.10 50.12 23.46
C SER A 348 -43.16 51.64 23.28
N ASP A 349 -44.08 52.12 22.44
CA ASP A 349 -44.21 53.53 22.02
C ASP A 349 -45.07 54.41 22.95
N GLY A 350 -45.68 53.82 23.98
CA GLY A 350 -46.39 54.52 25.04
C GLY A 350 -47.90 54.71 24.84
N ALA A 351 -48.50 54.14 23.79
CA ALA A 351 -49.94 54.27 23.54
C ALA A 351 -50.80 53.22 24.29
N LEU A 352 -50.43 51.93 24.22
CA LEU A 352 -51.24 50.81 24.70
C LEU A 352 -50.36 49.65 25.20
N THR A 353 -50.84 48.93 26.21
CA THR A 353 -50.16 47.74 26.76
C THR A 353 -50.77 46.42 26.24
N ALA A 354 -49.98 45.35 26.26
CA ALA A 354 -50.41 43.98 26.01
C ALA A 354 -49.53 42.99 26.79
N SER A 355 -49.77 41.69 26.63
CA SER A 355 -48.99 40.65 27.30
C SER A 355 -47.55 40.57 26.78
N GLY A 356 -47.26 41.13 25.60
CA GLY A 356 -45.94 41.04 24.99
C GLY A 356 -45.59 39.63 24.52
N PHE A 357 -44.29 39.38 24.35
CA PHE A 357 -43.75 38.11 23.89
C PHE A 357 -43.09 37.33 25.03
N TYR A 358 -43.38 36.04 25.08
CA TYR A 358 -42.73 35.07 25.96
C TYR A 358 -41.78 34.23 25.10
N ILE A 359 -40.50 34.14 25.49
CA ILE A 359 -39.42 33.51 24.72
C ILE A 359 -38.80 32.37 25.53
N ARG A 360 -38.43 31.28 24.88
CA ARG A 360 -37.76 30.13 25.52
C ARG A 360 -36.96 29.31 24.50
N ASP A 361 -36.23 28.33 25.01
CA ASP A 361 -35.51 27.32 24.24
C ASP A 361 -34.57 27.93 23.17
N PHE A 362 -33.84 29.00 23.53
CA PHE A 362 -32.84 29.59 22.63
C PHE A 362 -31.71 28.59 22.35
N ASP A 363 -31.41 28.39 21.07
CA ASP A 363 -30.38 27.48 20.59
C ASP A 363 -29.67 28.11 19.40
N LEU A 364 -28.37 28.38 19.55
CA LEU A 364 -27.51 28.82 18.46
C LEU A 364 -26.73 27.62 17.93
N HIS A 365 -26.84 27.40 16.62
CA HIS A 365 -26.12 26.38 15.89
C HIS A 365 -25.10 27.03 14.97
N ALA A 366 -23.85 26.59 15.07
CA ALA A 366 -22.75 27.03 14.23
C ALA A 366 -21.85 25.82 13.89
N PRO A 367 -22.36 24.87 13.07
CA PRO A 367 -21.56 23.72 12.64
C PRO A 367 -20.34 24.16 11.85
N ALA A 368 -19.25 23.42 12.03
CA ALA A 368 -18.02 23.57 11.25
C ALA A 368 -17.87 22.36 10.36
N ASP A 369 -18.13 22.56 9.07
CA ASP A 369 -17.95 21.56 8.02
C ASP A 369 -16.91 22.06 7.01
N TYR A 370 -16.24 21.13 6.33
CA TYR A 370 -15.42 21.48 5.18
C TYR A 370 -16.30 22.02 4.06
N THR A 371 -15.91 23.17 3.49
CA THR A 371 -16.56 23.73 2.30
C THR A 371 -15.52 23.80 1.19
N GLY A 372 -15.77 23.16 0.05
CA GLY A 372 -14.86 23.15 -1.08
C GLY A 372 -14.60 21.76 -1.66
N GLU A 373 -13.66 21.71 -2.59
CA GLU A 373 -13.31 20.49 -3.31
C GLU A 373 -12.51 19.54 -2.41
N VAL A 374 -12.96 18.30 -2.34
CA VAL A 374 -12.28 17.15 -1.76
C VAL A 374 -11.76 16.29 -2.91
N VAL A 375 -10.48 15.96 -2.87
CA VAL A 375 -9.84 15.00 -3.76
C VAL A 375 -9.56 13.73 -2.97
N GLU A 376 -10.26 12.68 -3.33
CA GLU A 376 -10.15 11.37 -2.70
C GLU A 376 -9.18 10.49 -3.49
N ALA A 377 -8.34 9.75 -2.76
CA ALA A 377 -7.37 8.80 -3.31
C ALA A 377 -7.22 7.59 -2.38
N ASP A 378 -8.04 6.57 -2.63
CA ASP A 378 -8.10 5.36 -1.83
C ASP A 378 -7.43 4.18 -2.51
N THR A 379 -6.65 3.43 -1.75
CA THR A 379 -5.98 2.20 -2.19
C THR A 379 -6.27 1.07 -1.21
N HIS A 380 -6.79 -0.04 -1.71
CA HIS A 380 -7.13 -1.21 -0.91
C HIS A 380 -6.26 -2.39 -1.33
N TYR A 381 -5.29 -2.75 -0.49
CA TYR A 381 -4.49 -3.96 -0.60
C TYR A 381 -5.16 -5.08 0.17
N LEU A 382 -5.78 -6.00 -0.56
CA LEU A 382 -6.55 -7.09 0.05
C LEU A 382 -5.91 -8.43 -0.27
N ILE A 383 -5.50 -9.16 0.75
CA ILE A 383 -5.00 -10.53 0.61
C ILE A 383 -6.02 -11.48 1.25
N GLY A 384 -6.74 -12.23 0.41
CA GLY A 384 -7.83 -13.08 0.84
C GLY A 384 -8.71 -13.64 -0.29
N LEU A 385 -9.79 -14.32 0.09
CA LEU A 385 -10.73 -14.97 -0.86
C LEU A 385 -11.87 -14.08 -1.35
N LEU A 386 -11.91 -12.84 -0.87
CA LEU A 386 -12.91 -11.85 -1.25
C LEU A 386 -12.79 -11.43 -2.71
N SER A 387 -13.83 -10.79 -3.19
CA SER A 387 -13.90 -10.27 -4.54
C SER A 387 -14.71 -8.99 -4.60
N PHE A 388 -14.23 -8.07 -5.43
CA PHE A 388 -14.95 -6.91 -5.90
C PHE A 388 -15.51 -7.15 -7.30
N SER A 389 -16.76 -6.79 -7.51
CA SER A 389 -17.42 -6.96 -8.80
C SER A 389 -18.44 -5.87 -9.08
N ASP A 390 -18.96 -5.86 -10.31
CA ASP A 390 -20.06 -4.99 -10.75
C ASP A 390 -19.90 -3.49 -10.35
N PRO A 391 -18.77 -2.85 -10.69
CA PRO A 391 -18.56 -1.46 -10.34
C PRO A 391 -19.49 -0.54 -11.12
N SER A 392 -20.11 0.41 -10.41
CA SER A 392 -20.96 1.46 -10.95
C SER A 392 -20.31 2.80 -10.64
N VAL A 393 -19.57 3.33 -11.62
CA VAL A 393 -18.75 4.53 -11.47
C VAL A 393 -19.20 5.58 -12.47
N SER A 394 -19.72 6.68 -11.95
CA SER A 394 -20.27 7.80 -12.71
C SER A 394 -19.28 8.98 -12.78
N ALA A 395 -18.66 9.33 -11.65
CA ALA A 395 -17.83 10.52 -11.50
C ALA A 395 -16.33 10.20 -11.30
N GLY A 396 -16.01 9.19 -10.48
CA GLY A 396 -14.63 8.84 -10.15
C GLY A 396 -13.90 7.98 -11.18
N GLY A 397 -12.64 7.68 -10.89
CA GLY A 397 -11.83 6.65 -11.51
C GLY A 397 -11.71 5.45 -10.58
N LEU A 398 -11.89 4.25 -11.11
CA LEU A 398 -11.72 2.99 -10.38
C LEU A 398 -10.80 2.09 -11.19
N GLN A 399 -9.86 1.45 -10.52
CA GLN A 399 -9.08 0.37 -11.07
C GLN A 399 -9.09 -0.82 -10.12
N LEU A 400 -9.28 -2.00 -10.72
CA LEU A 400 -9.22 -3.28 -10.03
C LEU A 400 -8.08 -4.08 -10.64
N ILE A 401 -7.17 -4.56 -9.80
CA ILE A 401 -6.08 -5.46 -10.18
C ILE A 401 -6.24 -6.75 -9.39
N ARG A 402 -6.26 -7.88 -10.09
CA ARG A 402 -6.33 -9.20 -9.46
C ARG A 402 -4.94 -9.81 -9.37
N THR A 403 -4.64 -10.42 -8.23
CA THR A 403 -3.40 -11.16 -8.00
C THR A 403 -3.73 -12.56 -7.49
N PRO A 404 -2.80 -13.53 -7.60
CA PRO A 404 -3.01 -14.85 -7.00
C PRO A 404 -3.22 -14.81 -5.46
N GLY A 405 -2.86 -13.71 -4.79
CA GLY A 405 -3.03 -13.53 -3.35
C GLY A 405 -4.34 -12.84 -2.95
N GLY A 406 -5.00 -12.13 -3.87
CA GLY A 406 -6.17 -11.30 -3.57
C GLY A 406 -6.35 -10.17 -4.59
N GLU A 407 -6.89 -9.04 -4.19
CA GLU A 407 -7.22 -7.92 -5.09
C GLU A 407 -6.63 -6.59 -4.58
N LEU A 408 -6.26 -5.74 -5.53
CA LEU A 408 -5.88 -4.35 -5.31
C LEU A 408 -6.96 -3.47 -5.96
N VAL A 409 -7.64 -2.67 -5.15
CA VAL A 409 -8.64 -1.71 -5.62
C VAL A 409 -8.11 -0.30 -5.40
N THR A 410 -8.07 0.51 -6.44
CA THR A 410 -7.76 1.94 -6.32
C THR A 410 -8.96 2.74 -6.78
N TYR A 411 -9.42 3.68 -5.95
CA TYR A 411 -10.49 4.61 -6.27
C TYR A 411 -10.01 6.04 -6.09
N GLY A 412 -10.37 6.91 -7.03
CA GLY A 412 -10.10 8.33 -6.89
C GLY A 412 -11.25 9.16 -7.44
N ALA A 413 -11.63 10.20 -6.74
CA ALA A 413 -12.72 11.08 -7.15
C ALA A 413 -12.51 12.50 -6.64
N THR A 414 -13.09 13.47 -7.35
CA THR A 414 -13.14 14.87 -6.93
C THR A 414 -14.58 15.23 -6.65
N TRP A 415 -14.89 15.69 -5.44
CA TRP A 415 -16.25 15.97 -5.03
C TRP A 415 -16.34 17.10 -4.00
N ASP A 416 -17.56 17.62 -3.81
CA ASP A 416 -17.86 18.61 -2.78
C ASP A 416 -18.72 17.95 -1.69
N PRO A 417 -18.53 18.24 -0.40
CA PRO A 417 -19.35 17.68 0.68
C PRO A 417 -20.85 17.84 0.51
N SER A 418 -21.31 18.87 -0.21
CA SER A 418 -22.72 19.08 -0.58
C SER A 418 -23.24 18.11 -1.66
N ARG A 419 -22.34 17.45 -2.40
CA ARG A 419 -22.63 16.56 -3.54
C ARG A 419 -21.65 15.38 -3.59
N VAL A 420 -21.79 14.45 -2.64
CA VAL A 420 -20.98 13.22 -2.59
C VAL A 420 -21.31 12.30 -3.78
N PRO A 421 -20.31 11.72 -4.48
CA PRO A 421 -20.51 10.78 -5.58
C PRO A 421 -21.30 9.55 -5.13
N ARG A 422 -22.17 9.04 -6.00
CA ARG A 422 -22.93 7.79 -5.77
C ARG A 422 -22.25 6.59 -6.40
N ASP A 423 -20.92 6.62 -6.49
CA ASP A 423 -20.14 5.53 -7.06
C ASP A 423 -20.14 4.36 -6.08
N THR A 424 -20.37 3.15 -6.60
CA THR A 424 -20.53 1.95 -5.78
C THR A 424 -19.85 0.75 -6.42
N ILE A 425 -19.51 -0.23 -5.59
CA ILE A 425 -18.98 -1.52 -6.04
C ILE A 425 -19.60 -2.65 -5.23
N GLN A 426 -19.75 -3.83 -5.82
CA GLN A 426 -20.19 -5.00 -5.07
C GLN A 426 -19.00 -5.61 -4.32
N PHE A 427 -19.15 -5.79 -3.01
CA PHE A 427 -18.19 -6.47 -2.15
C PHE A 427 -18.77 -7.81 -1.68
N ARG A 428 -17.96 -8.87 -1.74
CA ARG A 428 -18.27 -10.20 -1.18
C ARG A 428 -17.02 -10.81 -0.54
N THR A 429 -17.15 -11.39 0.64
CA THR A 429 -16.05 -12.13 1.29
C THR A 429 -15.69 -13.43 0.58
N PHE A 430 -16.65 -14.00 -0.17
CA PHE A 430 -16.39 -15.12 -1.08
C PHE A 430 -17.44 -15.18 -2.20
N ASP A 431 -16.97 -15.37 -3.42
CA ASP A 431 -17.82 -15.68 -4.58
C ASP A 431 -17.05 -16.60 -5.53
N LEU A 432 -17.57 -17.79 -5.83
CA LEU A 432 -16.89 -18.78 -6.68
C LEU A 432 -16.53 -18.22 -8.07
N LEU A 433 -17.38 -17.37 -8.63
CA LEU A 433 -17.23 -16.88 -10.00
C LEU A 433 -16.31 -15.67 -10.09
N GLU A 434 -16.25 -14.86 -9.04
CA GLU A 434 -15.45 -13.63 -9.00
C GLU A 434 -14.15 -13.76 -8.20
N ASN A 435 -13.97 -14.86 -7.45
CA ASN A 435 -12.81 -15.08 -6.61
C ASN A 435 -11.50 -15.08 -7.43
N PRO A 436 -10.50 -14.26 -7.04
CA PRO A 436 -9.28 -14.08 -7.82
C PRO A 436 -8.45 -15.36 -7.92
N GLN A 437 -8.37 -16.18 -6.87
CA GLN A 437 -7.61 -17.45 -6.89
C GLN A 437 -8.24 -18.48 -7.83
N ILE A 438 -9.56 -18.58 -7.87
CA ILE A 438 -10.27 -19.48 -8.78
C ILE A 438 -10.09 -19.01 -10.22
N LEU A 439 -10.25 -17.72 -10.48
CA LEU A 439 -10.01 -17.14 -11.81
C LEU A 439 -8.56 -17.34 -12.27
N PHE A 440 -7.59 -17.33 -11.35
CA PHE A 440 -6.19 -17.65 -11.65
C PHE A 440 -6.01 -19.10 -12.12
N VAL A 441 -6.65 -20.05 -11.42
CA VAL A 441 -6.64 -21.47 -11.81
C VAL A 441 -7.30 -21.66 -13.18
N VAL A 442 -8.42 -20.98 -13.44
CA VAL A 442 -9.10 -20.99 -14.75
C VAL A 442 -8.19 -20.44 -15.83
N MET A 443 -7.49 -19.33 -15.58
CA MET A 443 -6.53 -18.75 -16.51
C MET A 443 -5.39 -19.74 -16.81
N ILE A 444 -4.78 -20.37 -15.81
CA ILE A 444 -3.72 -21.38 -16.01
C ILE A 444 -4.26 -22.57 -16.81
N ALA A 445 -5.43 -23.09 -16.44
CA ALA A 445 -6.05 -24.22 -17.13
C ALA A 445 -6.33 -23.89 -18.61
N ALA A 446 -6.89 -22.72 -18.90
CA ALA A 446 -7.17 -22.28 -20.26
C ALA A 446 -5.90 -22.03 -21.07
N THR A 447 -4.89 -21.36 -20.51
CA THR A 447 -3.63 -21.10 -21.20
C THR A 447 -2.85 -22.40 -21.48
N TYR A 448 -2.85 -23.34 -20.52
CA TYR A 448 -2.33 -24.68 -20.71
C TYR A 448 -3.10 -25.44 -21.80
N ALA A 449 -4.44 -25.40 -21.77
CA ALA A 449 -5.28 -26.05 -22.77
C ALA A 449 -5.02 -25.50 -24.18
N ILE A 450 -4.96 -24.17 -24.36
CA ILE A 450 -4.61 -23.53 -25.64
C ILE A 450 -3.25 -24.06 -26.12
N SER A 451 -2.22 -24.01 -25.27
CA SER A 451 -0.87 -24.47 -25.63
C SER A 451 -0.84 -25.95 -26.01
N ARG A 452 -1.45 -26.82 -25.20
CA ARG A 452 -1.48 -28.28 -25.40
C ARG A 452 -2.29 -28.68 -26.62
N LEU A 453 -3.46 -28.09 -26.84
CA LEU A 453 -4.31 -28.39 -28.00
C LEU A 453 -3.62 -27.97 -29.30
N GLN A 454 -2.98 -26.80 -29.33
CA GLN A 454 -2.22 -26.32 -30.48
C GLN A 454 -1.01 -27.20 -30.78
N HIS A 455 -0.26 -27.60 -29.75
CA HIS A 455 0.89 -28.48 -29.91
C HIS A 455 0.47 -29.87 -30.38
N GLY A 456 -0.55 -30.47 -29.75
CA GLY A 456 -1.08 -31.78 -30.14
C GLY A 456 -1.69 -31.81 -31.54
N ALA A 457 -2.30 -30.72 -32.01
CA ALA A 457 -2.78 -30.62 -33.39
C ALA A 457 -1.61 -30.63 -34.41
N TYR A 458 -0.50 -29.98 -34.08
CA TYR A 458 0.70 -30.02 -34.92
C TYR A 458 1.38 -31.39 -34.90
N GLU A 459 1.51 -32.03 -33.73
CA GLU A 459 2.11 -33.37 -33.65
C GLU A 459 1.28 -34.41 -34.42
N ARG A 460 -0.06 -34.35 -34.35
CA ARG A 460 -0.94 -35.19 -35.17
C ARG A 460 -0.75 -34.96 -36.67
N TYR A 461 -0.64 -33.70 -37.09
CA TYR A 461 -0.34 -33.34 -38.48
C TYR A 461 1.05 -33.82 -38.94
N ARG A 462 2.05 -33.76 -38.04
CA ARG A 462 3.39 -34.27 -38.31
C ARG A 462 3.41 -35.80 -38.41
N ALA A 463 2.69 -36.48 -37.52
CA ALA A 463 2.57 -37.93 -37.49
C ALA A 463 1.81 -38.50 -38.70
N SER A 464 0.90 -37.74 -39.31
CA SER A 464 0.19 -38.17 -40.51
C SER A 464 1.04 -38.18 -41.79
N HIS A 465 2.27 -37.66 -41.74
CA HIS A 465 3.23 -37.76 -42.85
C HIS A 465 4.13 -39.00 -42.66
N PRO A 466 4.51 -39.71 -43.74
CA PRO A 466 5.46 -40.82 -43.69
C PRO A 466 6.79 -40.41 -43.02
N ALA A 467 7.49 -41.38 -42.43
CA ALA A 467 8.68 -41.12 -41.60
C ALA A 467 9.77 -40.31 -42.31
N GLU A 468 9.94 -40.55 -43.61
CA GLU A 468 10.91 -39.87 -44.47
C GLU A 468 10.59 -38.38 -44.68
N TYR A 469 9.31 -37.99 -44.69
CA TYR A 469 8.86 -36.62 -44.95
C TYR A 469 8.49 -35.83 -43.67
N ARG A 470 8.59 -36.43 -42.48
CA ARG A 470 8.38 -35.75 -41.19
C ARG A 470 9.21 -34.48 -40.96
N PRO A 471 10.47 -34.36 -41.45
CA PRO A 471 11.23 -33.12 -41.32
C PRO A 471 10.66 -31.96 -42.16
N ALA A 472 9.91 -32.25 -43.23
CA ALA A 472 9.32 -31.27 -44.13
C ALA A 472 7.97 -30.70 -43.63
N ALA A 473 7.39 -31.28 -42.58
CA ALA A 473 6.11 -30.83 -42.01
C ALA A 473 6.26 -29.51 -41.22
N LEU A 474 6.16 -28.38 -41.93
CA LEU A 474 6.35 -27.05 -41.36
C LEU A 474 5.19 -26.61 -40.47
N ARG A 475 5.52 -26.21 -39.24
CA ARG A 475 4.61 -25.58 -38.28
C ARG A 475 4.07 -24.25 -38.83
N ASN A 476 2.75 -24.06 -38.81
CA ASN A 476 2.16 -22.78 -39.21
C ASN A 476 2.40 -21.72 -38.13
N LYS A 477 3.40 -20.86 -38.35
CA LYS A 477 3.82 -19.83 -37.38
C LYS A 477 2.69 -18.84 -37.05
N TRP A 478 1.78 -18.54 -37.98
CA TRP A 478 0.74 -17.53 -37.77
C TRP A 478 -0.31 -17.97 -36.75
N ILE A 479 -0.80 -19.21 -36.87
CA ILE A 479 -1.82 -19.76 -35.98
C ILE A 479 -1.30 -19.94 -34.55
N HIS A 480 -0.05 -20.41 -34.42
CA HIS A 480 0.61 -20.54 -33.12
C HIS A 480 0.91 -19.15 -32.50
N ARG A 481 1.20 -18.12 -33.31
CA ARG A 481 1.30 -16.73 -32.82
C ARG A 481 -0.06 -16.21 -32.35
N ALA A 482 -1.14 -16.50 -33.06
CA ALA A 482 -2.49 -16.11 -32.65
C ALA A 482 -2.89 -16.74 -31.30
N GLY A 483 -2.54 -18.01 -31.07
CA GLY A 483 -2.73 -18.65 -29.75
C GLY A 483 -1.94 -17.98 -28.63
N LYS A 484 -0.68 -17.60 -28.89
CA LYS A 484 0.14 -16.83 -27.93
C LYS A 484 -0.45 -15.45 -27.62
N VAL A 485 -0.97 -14.75 -28.63
CA VAL A 485 -1.69 -13.48 -28.45
C VAL A 485 -2.95 -13.71 -27.59
N GLY A 486 -3.70 -14.77 -27.87
CA GLY A 486 -4.85 -15.15 -27.05
C GLY A 486 -4.51 -15.42 -25.59
N ILE A 487 -3.41 -16.14 -25.32
CA ILE A 487 -2.87 -16.34 -23.97
C ILE A 487 -2.54 -14.99 -23.32
N GLY A 488 -1.88 -14.08 -24.06
CA GLY A 488 -1.58 -12.74 -23.57
C GLY A 488 -2.82 -11.93 -23.19
N ILE A 489 -3.90 -12.02 -23.98
CA ILE A 489 -5.18 -11.36 -23.68
C ILE A 489 -5.82 -11.94 -22.41
N LEU A 490 -5.82 -13.26 -22.23
CA LEU A 490 -6.35 -13.88 -21.01
C LEU A 490 -5.55 -13.45 -19.77
N ILE A 491 -4.23 -13.39 -19.86
CA ILE A 491 -3.37 -12.91 -18.77
C ILE A 491 -3.68 -11.44 -18.46
N LEU A 492 -3.78 -10.59 -19.48
CA LEU A 492 -4.08 -9.17 -19.30
C LEU A 492 -5.44 -8.97 -18.61
N LEU A 493 -6.50 -9.61 -19.11
CA LEU A 493 -7.86 -9.45 -18.58
C LEU A 493 -8.06 -10.11 -17.21
N TYR A 494 -7.23 -11.09 -16.85
CA TYR A 494 -7.16 -11.61 -15.50
C TYR A 494 -6.57 -10.57 -14.55
N PHE A 495 -5.33 -10.12 -14.80
CA PHE A 495 -4.62 -9.20 -13.90
C PHE A 495 -5.29 -7.82 -13.84
N VAL A 496 -5.84 -7.33 -14.95
CA VAL A 496 -6.46 -6.01 -15.04
C VAL A 496 -7.85 -6.14 -15.69
N PRO A 497 -8.89 -6.51 -14.91
CA PRO A 497 -10.26 -6.63 -15.42
C PRO A 497 -10.84 -5.32 -15.98
N THR A 498 -10.29 -4.18 -15.56
CA THR A 498 -10.64 -2.83 -16.03
C THR A 498 -9.83 -2.39 -17.26
N ALA A 499 -9.02 -3.25 -17.89
CA ALA A 499 -8.11 -2.85 -18.98
C ALA A 499 -8.82 -2.19 -20.18
N LEU A 500 -10.10 -2.47 -20.38
CA LEU A 500 -10.91 -1.85 -21.45
C LEU A 500 -11.19 -0.37 -21.22
N TRP A 501 -11.11 0.12 -19.98
CA TRP A 501 -11.34 1.53 -19.63
C TRP A 501 -10.32 2.44 -20.30
N PHE A 502 -9.09 1.97 -20.51
CA PHE A 502 -8.06 2.71 -21.25
C PHE A 502 -8.45 2.97 -22.70
N VAL A 503 -9.22 2.08 -23.32
CA VAL A 503 -9.70 2.21 -24.71
C VAL A 503 -10.99 3.04 -24.77
N GLY A 504 -11.38 3.69 -23.66
CA GLY A 504 -12.61 4.47 -23.52
C GLY A 504 -13.87 3.63 -23.28
N LEU A 505 -13.74 2.30 -23.21
CA LEU A 505 -14.83 1.39 -22.91
C LEU A 505 -14.89 1.17 -21.40
N ARG A 506 -15.83 1.83 -20.71
CA ARG A 506 -16.09 1.66 -19.26
C ARG A 506 -16.73 0.29 -18.93
N ALA A 507 -16.18 -0.79 -19.50
CA ALA A 507 -16.60 -2.16 -19.27
C ALA A 507 -15.57 -2.87 -18.38
N VAL A 508 -16.04 -3.58 -17.35
CA VAL A 508 -15.20 -4.42 -16.49
C VAL A 508 -15.47 -5.88 -16.85
N VAL A 509 -14.40 -6.65 -17.02
CA VAL A 509 -14.53 -8.09 -17.28
C VAL A 509 -14.88 -8.79 -15.97
N SER A 510 -16.18 -9.04 -15.77
CA SER A 510 -16.65 -9.86 -14.67
C SER A 510 -16.02 -11.25 -14.72
N GLY A 511 -15.90 -11.89 -13.57
CA GLY A 511 -15.42 -13.26 -13.43
C GLY A 511 -16.23 -14.22 -14.29
N LEU A 512 -17.56 -14.09 -14.32
CA LEU A 512 -18.43 -14.87 -15.21
C LEU A 512 -18.06 -14.65 -16.69
N ALA A 513 -17.85 -13.40 -17.13
CA ALA A 513 -17.42 -13.12 -18.50
C ALA A 513 -16.04 -13.73 -18.79
N PHE A 514 -15.12 -13.70 -17.82
CA PHE A 514 -13.79 -14.29 -17.92
C PHE A 514 -13.86 -15.82 -18.08
N TRP A 515 -14.69 -16.51 -17.30
CA TRP A 515 -14.95 -17.95 -17.44
C TRP A 515 -15.37 -18.32 -18.86
N PHE A 516 -16.38 -17.63 -19.39
CA PHE A 516 -16.85 -17.85 -20.76
C PHE A 516 -15.76 -17.57 -21.79
N LEU A 517 -15.03 -16.46 -21.64
CA LEU A 517 -13.93 -16.10 -22.54
C LEU A 517 -12.81 -17.14 -22.54
N ALA A 518 -12.40 -17.61 -21.36
CA ALA A 518 -11.33 -18.60 -21.19
C ALA A 518 -11.68 -19.93 -21.87
N VAL A 519 -12.91 -20.42 -21.66
CA VAL A 519 -13.40 -21.65 -22.30
C VAL A 519 -13.53 -21.45 -23.82
N ALA A 520 -14.15 -20.36 -24.25
CA ALA A 520 -14.35 -20.05 -25.67
C ALA A 520 -13.01 -19.94 -26.43
N MET A 521 -12.00 -19.30 -25.85
CA MET A 521 -10.67 -19.19 -26.45
C MET A 521 -9.95 -20.55 -26.48
N ALA A 522 -10.02 -21.35 -25.41
CA ALA A 522 -9.44 -22.69 -25.39
C ALA A 522 -10.03 -23.60 -26.47
N VAL A 523 -11.36 -23.62 -26.58
CA VAL A 523 -12.09 -24.39 -27.61
C VAL A 523 -11.81 -23.81 -29.00
N GLY A 524 -11.94 -22.49 -29.18
CA GLY A 524 -11.78 -21.81 -30.47
C GLY A 524 -10.39 -21.99 -31.08
N PHE A 525 -9.33 -21.77 -30.30
CA PHE A 525 -7.97 -22.03 -30.79
C PHE A 525 -7.73 -23.53 -30.98
N GLY A 526 -8.20 -24.39 -30.08
CA GLY A 526 -8.05 -25.85 -30.23
C GLY A 526 -8.66 -26.40 -31.51
N TYR A 527 -9.95 -26.12 -31.75
CA TYR A 527 -10.66 -26.57 -32.95
C TYR A 527 -10.18 -25.83 -34.21
N GLY A 528 -9.94 -24.52 -34.13
CA GLY A 528 -9.45 -23.72 -35.25
C GLY A 528 -8.09 -24.19 -35.75
N THR A 529 -7.17 -24.55 -34.84
CA THR A 529 -5.86 -25.10 -35.21
C THR A 529 -5.96 -26.47 -35.84
N ARG A 530 -6.78 -27.37 -35.26
CA ARG A 530 -7.05 -28.69 -35.84
C ARG A 530 -7.63 -28.58 -37.25
N ALA A 531 -8.70 -27.82 -37.43
CA ALA A 531 -9.35 -27.63 -38.72
C ALA A 531 -8.40 -27.04 -39.78
N SER A 532 -7.50 -26.14 -39.37
CA SER A 532 -6.51 -25.59 -40.29
C SER A 532 -5.49 -26.62 -40.77
N TYR A 533 -4.95 -27.43 -39.85
CA TYR A 533 -4.02 -28.50 -40.21
C TYR A 533 -4.71 -29.61 -41.02
N ASP A 534 -5.96 -29.96 -40.72
CA ASP A 534 -6.76 -30.93 -41.50
C ASP A 534 -7.01 -30.43 -42.92
N ARG A 535 -7.37 -29.14 -43.10
CA ARG A 535 -7.50 -28.52 -44.43
C ARG A 535 -6.18 -28.54 -45.20
N ARG A 536 -5.05 -28.31 -44.51
CA ARG A 536 -3.71 -28.33 -45.13
C ARG A 536 -3.35 -29.75 -45.58
N LEU A 537 -3.62 -30.77 -44.76
CA LEU A 537 -3.40 -32.18 -45.10
C LEU A 537 -4.23 -32.61 -46.33
N ARG A 538 -5.50 -32.19 -46.41
CA ARG A 538 -6.34 -32.46 -47.59
C ARG A 538 -5.84 -31.80 -48.87
N ARG A 539 -5.26 -30.59 -48.79
CA ARG A 539 -4.65 -29.92 -49.95
C ARG A 539 -3.38 -30.61 -50.43
N THR A 540 -2.57 -31.16 -49.52
CA THR A 540 -1.34 -31.89 -49.89
C THR A 540 -1.61 -33.28 -50.45
N LEU A 541 -2.76 -33.88 -50.14
CA LEU A 541 -3.19 -35.20 -50.65
C LEU A 541 -4.03 -35.12 -51.95
N ALA A 542 -4.29 -33.93 -52.49
CA ALA A 542 -4.93 -33.81 -53.79
C ALA A 542 -3.98 -34.35 -54.88
N PRO A 543 -4.43 -35.25 -55.77
CA PRO A 543 -3.55 -35.91 -56.73
C PRO A 543 -2.99 -34.88 -57.72
N ILE A 544 -1.66 -34.86 -57.85
CA ILE A 544 -0.97 -34.20 -58.96
C ILE A 544 -1.39 -34.97 -60.22
N VAL A 545 -2.24 -34.37 -61.04
CA VAL A 545 -2.52 -34.85 -62.40
C VAL A 545 -1.39 -34.37 -63.29
N GLY A 546 -0.66 -35.32 -63.87
CA GLY A 546 0.14 -35.17 -65.09
C GLY A 546 1.52 -34.55 -64.91
N GLU A 547 2.57 -35.38 -64.97
CA GLU A 547 3.45 -35.47 -66.14
C GLU A 547 4.44 -36.64 -65.98
N GLU A 548 4.74 -37.27 -67.10
CA GLU A 548 5.37 -38.58 -67.24
C GLU A 548 6.89 -38.58 -67.00
N GLY A 549 7.37 -39.69 -66.40
CA GLY A 549 8.70 -40.26 -66.64
C GLY A 549 9.75 -40.09 -65.52
N PRO A 550 10.77 -40.98 -65.44
CA PRO A 550 10.80 -42.39 -65.77
C PRO A 550 11.16 -43.28 -64.56
N VAL A 551 10.90 -44.57 -64.75
CA VAL A 551 11.17 -45.70 -63.85
C VAL A 551 12.61 -45.71 -63.35
N VAL A 552 12.82 -45.68 -62.02
CA VAL A 552 14.11 -46.02 -61.40
C VAL A 552 13.98 -47.29 -60.58
N GLN A 553 14.71 -48.28 -61.08
CA GLN A 553 15.06 -49.60 -60.58
C GLN A 553 15.22 -49.70 -59.06
N LYS A 554 14.53 -50.68 -58.47
CA LYS A 554 14.68 -51.11 -57.07
C LYS A 554 15.98 -51.90 -56.92
N ILE A 555 17.06 -51.23 -56.49
CA ILE A 555 18.29 -51.90 -56.02
C ILE A 555 18.01 -52.43 -54.61
N ILE A 556 17.99 -53.75 -54.49
CA ILE A 556 18.03 -54.46 -53.20
C ILE A 556 19.46 -54.35 -52.69
N VAL A 557 19.67 -53.62 -51.60
CA VAL A 557 20.92 -53.65 -50.82
C VAL A 557 20.74 -54.70 -49.72
N PRO A 558 21.64 -55.68 -49.58
CA PRO A 558 21.51 -56.74 -48.58
C PRO A 558 21.87 -56.23 -47.17
N ALA A 559 21.39 -56.97 -46.17
CA ALA A 559 21.53 -56.71 -44.75
C ALA A 559 22.99 -56.45 -44.31
N PRO A 560 23.23 -55.61 -43.29
CA PRO A 560 24.56 -55.34 -42.79
C PRO A 560 25.14 -56.58 -42.11
N THR A 561 26.28 -57.03 -42.64
CA THR A 561 27.16 -58.03 -42.06
C THR A 561 27.71 -57.55 -40.72
N GLU A 562 27.57 -58.43 -39.72
CA GLU A 562 28.20 -58.29 -38.41
C GLU A 562 29.72 -58.17 -38.57
N SER A 563 30.28 -57.17 -37.88
CA SER A 563 31.71 -56.86 -37.83
C SER A 563 32.51 -58.05 -37.27
N SER A 564 33.30 -58.68 -38.13
CA SER A 564 34.28 -59.71 -37.76
C SER A 564 35.65 -59.09 -37.47
N ALA A 565 35.73 -58.23 -36.46
CA ALA A 565 37.02 -57.82 -35.91
C ALA A 565 37.65 -59.00 -35.13
N PRO A 566 38.94 -59.32 -35.34
CA PRO A 566 39.60 -60.45 -34.68
C PRO A 566 39.63 -60.28 -33.15
N VAL A 567 39.44 -61.39 -32.43
CA VAL A 567 39.39 -61.44 -30.96
C VAL A 567 40.82 -61.43 -30.39
N VAL A 568 41.11 -60.47 -29.50
CA VAL A 568 42.44 -60.25 -28.89
C VAL A 568 42.57 -60.94 -27.52
N GLY A 569 41.46 -61.32 -26.89
CA GLY A 569 41.42 -62.09 -25.65
C GLY A 569 40.02 -62.12 -25.03
N GLU A 570 39.86 -62.75 -23.87
CA GLU A 570 38.60 -62.73 -23.11
C GLU A 570 38.73 -61.85 -21.87
N CYS A 571 37.67 -61.11 -21.55
CA CYS A 571 37.61 -60.32 -20.33
C CYS A 571 37.49 -61.23 -19.10
N VAL A 572 38.44 -61.16 -18.17
CA VAL A 572 38.48 -62.03 -16.98
C VAL A 572 37.27 -61.85 -16.05
N GLN A 573 36.59 -60.68 -16.09
CA GLN A 573 35.43 -60.40 -15.24
C GLN A 573 34.08 -60.87 -15.83
N CYS A 574 33.83 -60.61 -17.12
CA CYS A 574 32.53 -60.92 -17.75
C CYS A 574 32.58 -62.10 -18.73
N ARG A 575 33.78 -62.63 -19.01
CA ARG A 575 34.04 -63.76 -19.93
C ARG A 575 33.52 -63.56 -21.36
N GLN A 576 33.33 -62.31 -21.76
CA GLN A 576 33.03 -61.97 -23.15
C GLN A 576 34.33 -61.76 -23.92
N PRO A 577 34.37 -62.15 -25.21
CA PRO A 577 35.51 -61.89 -26.08
C PRO A 577 35.70 -60.39 -26.26
N ILE A 578 36.96 -59.96 -26.30
CA ILE A 578 37.37 -58.58 -26.55
C ILE A 578 37.88 -58.51 -27.98
N HIS A 579 37.27 -57.65 -28.80
CA HIS A 579 37.70 -57.43 -30.18
C HIS A 579 38.88 -56.44 -30.24
N GLN A 580 39.68 -56.50 -31.31
CA GLN A 580 40.88 -55.67 -31.48
C GLN A 580 40.62 -54.16 -31.42
N ASP A 581 39.41 -53.73 -31.77
CA ASP A 581 39.01 -52.32 -31.76
C ASP A 581 38.53 -51.84 -30.37
N ASP A 582 38.31 -52.74 -29.41
CA ASP A 582 37.83 -52.39 -28.08
C ASP A 582 38.96 -51.88 -27.18
N ARG A 583 38.71 -50.77 -26.49
CA ARG A 583 39.65 -50.25 -25.49
C ARG A 583 39.70 -51.17 -24.28
N THR A 584 40.89 -51.73 -24.00
CA THR A 584 41.12 -52.68 -22.91
C THR A 584 42.01 -52.13 -21.80
N TYR A 585 41.81 -52.64 -20.59
CA TYR A 585 42.74 -52.50 -19.48
C TYR A 585 43.52 -53.79 -19.31
N ARG A 586 44.86 -53.71 -19.38
CA ARG A 586 45.78 -54.83 -19.16
C ARG A 586 46.44 -54.67 -17.79
N CYS A 587 46.23 -55.63 -16.90
CA CYS A 587 46.88 -55.66 -15.59
C CYS A 587 48.37 -56.04 -15.74
N THR A 588 49.19 -55.76 -14.72
CA THR A 588 50.59 -56.21 -14.64
C THR A 588 50.75 -57.74 -14.64
N CYS A 589 49.71 -58.50 -14.32
CA CYS A 589 49.67 -59.96 -14.49
C CYS A 589 49.15 -60.42 -15.87
N GLU A 590 49.12 -59.51 -16.85
CA GLU A 590 48.61 -59.71 -18.22
C GLU A 590 47.12 -60.03 -18.36
N ALA A 591 46.35 -60.04 -17.28
CA ALA A 591 44.89 -60.18 -17.34
C ALA A 591 44.24 -59.00 -18.10
N LEU A 592 43.37 -59.32 -19.06
CA LEU A 592 42.63 -58.38 -19.89
C LEU A 592 41.21 -58.14 -19.35
N TYR A 593 40.79 -56.88 -19.34
CA TYR A 593 39.45 -56.46 -18.94
C TYR A 593 38.90 -55.43 -19.94
N HIS A 594 37.58 -55.44 -20.17
CA HIS A 594 36.91 -54.25 -20.72
C HIS A 594 37.13 -53.07 -19.78
N ILE A 595 37.33 -51.86 -20.31
CA ILE A 595 37.47 -50.65 -19.47
C ILE A 595 36.28 -50.48 -18.51
N ALA A 596 35.06 -50.75 -18.97
CA ALA A 596 33.85 -50.70 -18.13
C ALA A 596 33.83 -51.78 -17.03
N CYS A 597 34.47 -52.93 -17.24
CA CYS A 597 34.58 -53.97 -16.22
C CYS A 597 35.73 -53.68 -15.23
N ALA A 598 36.81 -53.05 -15.68
CA ALA A 598 37.94 -52.67 -14.84
C ALA A 598 37.60 -51.50 -13.89
N SER A 599 36.74 -50.56 -14.31
CA SER A 599 36.35 -49.41 -13.49
C SER A 599 35.53 -49.77 -12.24
N GLY A 600 34.93 -50.96 -12.20
CA GLY A 600 34.20 -51.49 -11.04
C GLY A 600 35.05 -52.32 -10.06
N LEU A 601 36.34 -52.53 -10.33
CA LEU A 601 37.21 -53.44 -9.57
C LEU A 601 38.33 -52.68 -8.85
N VAL A 602 38.42 -52.85 -7.52
CA VAL A 602 39.50 -52.26 -6.70
C VAL A 602 40.80 -53.08 -6.79
N ARG A 603 40.68 -54.38 -7.07
CA ARG A 603 41.80 -55.32 -7.21
C ARG A 603 41.57 -56.23 -8.41
N CYS A 604 42.65 -56.65 -9.05
CA CYS A 604 42.57 -57.61 -10.14
C CYS A 604 42.05 -58.95 -9.62
N ALA A 605 41.00 -59.49 -10.23
CA ALA A 605 40.43 -60.79 -9.85
C ALA A 605 41.40 -61.97 -10.04
N ASN A 606 42.45 -61.80 -10.86
CA ASN A 606 43.46 -62.82 -11.12
C ASN A 606 44.65 -62.76 -10.15
N CYS A 607 45.34 -61.62 -10.04
CA CYS A 607 46.57 -61.52 -9.24
C CYS A 607 46.43 -60.76 -7.91
N GLN A 608 45.23 -60.27 -7.59
CA GLN A 608 44.92 -59.48 -6.39
C GLN A 608 45.73 -58.19 -6.20
N GLN A 609 46.60 -57.84 -7.15
CA GLN A 609 47.29 -56.55 -7.16
C GLN A 609 46.26 -55.43 -7.36
N PRO A 610 46.47 -54.25 -6.73
CA PRO A 610 45.63 -53.10 -6.99
C PRO A 610 45.71 -52.79 -8.48
N ILE A 611 44.54 -52.74 -9.12
CA ILE A 611 44.43 -52.16 -10.45
C ILE A 611 44.89 -50.72 -10.27
N ALA A 612 46.08 -50.40 -10.82
CA ALA A 612 46.77 -49.15 -10.53
C ALA A 612 45.78 -47.99 -10.58
N ALA A 613 45.78 -47.19 -9.52
CA ALA A 613 44.95 -46.00 -9.28
C ALA A 613 45.26 -44.86 -10.27
N GLY A 614 45.31 -45.18 -11.57
CA GLY A 614 45.48 -44.26 -12.69
C GLY A 614 44.20 -44.10 -13.52
N VAL A 615 43.09 -44.73 -13.12
CA VAL A 615 41.76 -44.53 -13.77
C VAL A 615 40.83 -43.66 -12.91
N THR A 616 41.27 -43.24 -11.72
CA THR A 616 40.58 -42.22 -10.92
C THR A 616 41.32 -40.89 -10.99
N GLN A 617 40.80 -40.03 -11.87
CA GLN A 617 41.10 -38.60 -12.03
C GLN A 617 42.52 -38.22 -12.48
N GLN A 618 42.83 -38.42 -13.75
CA GLN A 618 43.47 -37.33 -14.50
C GLN A 618 42.34 -36.42 -14.99
N ARG A 619 41.97 -35.40 -14.20
CA ARG A 619 41.20 -34.27 -14.73
C ARG A 619 42.05 -33.66 -15.83
N GLY A 620 41.54 -33.58 -17.06
CA GLY A 620 42.27 -32.93 -18.15
C GLY A 620 42.60 -31.49 -17.76
N GLN A 621 43.70 -30.93 -18.26
CA GLN A 621 43.89 -29.48 -18.17
C GLN A 621 43.13 -28.83 -19.32
N VAL A 622 42.16 -27.97 -19.00
CA VAL A 622 41.40 -27.18 -19.97
C VAL A 622 41.96 -25.76 -19.95
N SER A 623 42.23 -25.19 -21.13
CA SER A 623 42.66 -23.79 -21.24
C SER A 623 41.46 -22.85 -21.11
N LEU A 624 41.48 -21.98 -20.10
CA LEU A 624 40.47 -20.96 -19.86
C LEU A 624 41.06 -19.58 -20.12
N ARG A 625 40.31 -18.73 -20.83
CA ARG A 625 40.69 -17.34 -21.08
C ARG A 625 40.28 -16.45 -19.92
N CYS A 626 41.21 -15.70 -19.35
CA CYS A 626 40.93 -14.72 -18.30
C CYS A 626 40.11 -13.54 -18.88
N GLU A 627 38.98 -13.21 -18.26
CA GLU A 627 38.16 -12.06 -18.67
C GLU A 627 38.83 -10.71 -18.37
N SER A 628 39.71 -10.63 -17.37
CA SER A 628 40.36 -9.37 -16.99
C SER A 628 41.54 -8.98 -17.89
N CYS A 629 42.34 -9.94 -18.37
CA CYS A 629 43.56 -9.67 -19.16
C CYS A 629 43.62 -10.41 -20.51
N GLY A 630 42.69 -11.33 -20.77
CA GLY A 630 42.63 -12.08 -22.03
C GLY A 630 43.60 -13.24 -22.17
N GLU A 631 44.46 -13.49 -21.17
CA GLU A 631 45.47 -14.56 -21.15
C GLU A 631 44.84 -15.96 -21.02
N LEU A 632 45.39 -16.96 -21.72
CA LEU A 632 44.94 -18.35 -21.62
C LEU A 632 45.71 -19.09 -20.53
N GLN A 633 45.00 -19.66 -19.56
CA GLN A 633 45.61 -20.40 -18.47
C GLN A 633 45.13 -21.86 -18.42
N PRO A 634 46.03 -22.83 -18.23
CA PRO A 634 45.64 -24.21 -18.01
C PRO A 634 45.03 -24.37 -16.62
N VAL A 635 43.79 -24.84 -16.55
CA VAL A 635 43.07 -25.09 -15.30
C VAL A 635 42.57 -26.54 -15.29
N LEU A 636 42.55 -27.17 -14.13
CA LEU A 636 42.02 -28.54 -14.00
C LEU A 636 40.53 -28.58 -14.38
N GLU A 637 40.16 -29.57 -15.19
CA GLU A 637 38.79 -29.82 -15.63
C GLU A 637 37.84 -29.94 -14.43
N GLY A 638 36.77 -29.13 -14.41
CA GLY A 638 35.82 -29.05 -13.31
C GLY A 638 36.13 -28.00 -12.23
N THR A 639 37.21 -27.22 -12.36
CA THR A 639 37.47 -26.07 -11.48
C THR A 639 36.61 -24.87 -11.90
N ASP A 640 35.87 -24.25 -10.98
CA ASP A 640 35.08 -23.07 -11.32
C ASP A 640 36.00 -21.85 -11.57
N PRO A 641 35.91 -21.20 -12.74
CA PRO A 641 36.75 -20.06 -13.08
C PRO A 641 36.53 -18.82 -12.17
N ARG A 642 35.42 -18.75 -11.43
CA ARG A 642 35.12 -17.65 -10.50
C ARG A 642 35.83 -17.80 -9.15
N ALA A 643 36.36 -18.99 -8.85
CA ALA A 643 37.16 -19.27 -7.67
C ALA A 643 38.68 -19.26 -7.94
N THR A 644 39.09 -19.20 -9.22
CA THR A 644 40.51 -19.30 -9.63
C THR A 644 41.10 -17.93 -9.99
N THR A 645 42.30 -17.65 -9.51
CA THR A 645 43.06 -16.43 -9.83
C THR A 645 43.91 -16.61 -11.07
N CYS A 646 43.97 -15.59 -11.91
CA CYS A 646 44.85 -15.50 -13.06
C CYS A 646 46.30 -15.28 -12.61
N ALA A 647 47.21 -16.19 -12.98
CA ALA A 647 48.64 -16.06 -12.69
C ALA A 647 49.31 -14.83 -13.34
N ASN A 648 48.72 -14.23 -14.38
CA ASN A 648 49.28 -13.07 -15.07
C ASN A 648 48.87 -11.74 -14.42
N CYS A 649 47.56 -11.49 -14.28
CA CYS A 649 47.06 -10.21 -13.76
C CYS A 649 46.68 -10.22 -12.27
N GLY A 650 46.72 -11.39 -11.61
CA GLY A 650 46.26 -11.56 -10.24
C GLY A 650 44.75 -11.36 -10.02
N GLY A 651 44.00 -11.01 -11.07
CA GLY A 651 42.53 -10.96 -11.09
C GLY A 651 41.93 -12.35 -11.24
N ARG A 652 40.62 -12.46 -11.45
CA ARG A 652 39.98 -13.78 -11.64
C ARG A 652 39.87 -14.20 -13.08
N LEU A 653 39.73 -15.50 -13.30
CA LEU A 653 39.44 -16.00 -14.64
C LEU A 653 38.06 -15.55 -15.13
N ARG A 654 37.06 -15.48 -14.24
CA ARG A 654 35.74 -14.87 -14.50
C ARG A 654 35.26 -13.96 -13.37
N HIS A 655 34.53 -12.91 -13.73
CA HIS A 655 33.92 -11.99 -12.76
C HIS A 655 32.60 -12.53 -12.18
N LEU A 656 32.23 -12.03 -11.00
CA LEU A 656 30.92 -12.24 -10.41
C LEU A 656 29.91 -11.25 -11.00
N GLU A 657 28.71 -11.71 -11.31
CA GLU A 657 27.60 -10.83 -11.70
C GLU A 657 27.09 -10.07 -10.48
N THR A 658 26.88 -8.77 -10.63
CA THR A 658 26.38 -7.88 -9.56
C THR A 658 24.87 -8.05 -9.37
N GLY A 659 24.37 -7.89 -8.14
CA GLY A 659 22.95 -8.02 -7.80
C GLY A 659 22.43 -9.47 -7.65
N LYS A 660 23.30 -10.47 -7.80
CA LYS A 660 22.99 -11.89 -7.50
C LYS A 660 23.37 -12.28 -6.07
N ARG A 661 22.81 -13.39 -5.59
CA ARG A 661 23.11 -14.01 -4.29
C ARG A 661 23.85 -15.32 -4.50
N TYR A 662 25.05 -15.42 -3.92
CA TYR A 662 25.93 -16.59 -4.04
C TYR A 662 26.07 -17.31 -2.71
N LEU A 663 25.88 -18.63 -2.69
CA LEU A 663 26.21 -19.50 -1.56
C LEU A 663 27.49 -20.26 -1.85
N LEU A 664 28.49 -20.10 -0.98
CA LEU A 664 29.83 -20.67 -1.10
C LEU A 664 30.08 -21.68 0.01
N VAL A 665 30.40 -22.92 -0.35
CA VAL A 665 30.91 -23.93 0.58
C VAL A 665 32.44 -23.93 0.52
N ALA A 666 33.07 -23.36 1.55
CA ALA A 666 34.53 -23.16 1.59
C ALA A 666 35.09 -23.28 3.01
N ARG A 667 36.25 -23.94 3.14
CA ARG A 667 36.97 -24.08 4.42
C ARG A 667 37.52 -22.75 4.93
N ASN A 668 38.06 -21.93 4.04
CA ASN A 668 38.78 -20.70 4.39
C ASN A 668 37.93 -19.45 4.01
N PRO A 669 37.75 -18.46 4.92
CA PRO A 669 37.07 -17.20 4.61
C PRO A 669 37.79 -16.33 3.56
N ALA A 670 39.07 -16.58 3.28
CA ALA A 670 39.88 -15.81 2.33
C ALA A 670 39.22 -15.67 0.94
N LEU A 671 38.58 -16.73 0.45
CA LEU A 671 37.90 -16.69 -0.83
C LEU A 671 36.71 -15.72 -0.78
N ALA A 672 35.81 -15.83 0.18
CA ALA A 672 34.65 -14.95 0.27
C ALA A 672 35.04 -13.47 0.50
N VAL A 673 36.09 -13.22 1.30
CA VAL A 673 36.60 -11.86 1.53
C VAL A 673 37.26 -11.26 0.28
N THR A 674 37.95 -12.07 -0.54
CA THR A 674 38.49 -11.60 -1.83
C THR A 674 37.38 -11.30 -2.83
N TRP A 675 36.29 -12.08 -2.84
CA TRP A 675 35.06 -11.81 -3.62
C TRP A 675 34.46 -10.46 -3.30
N MET A 676 34.30 -10.16 -2.01
CA MET A 676 33.86 -8.84 -1.60
C MET A 676 34.84 -7.75 -2.06
N ARG A 677 36.15 -7.94 -1.84
CA ARG A 677 37.16 -6.91 -2.18
C ARG A 677 37.11 -6.56 -3.67
N ASP A 678 36.99 -7.55 -4.55
CA ASP A 678 36.92 -7.34 -5.99
C ASP A 678 35.68 -6.55 -6.40
N LEU A 679 34.52 -6.83 -5.79
CA LEU A 679 33.27 -6.13 -6.05
C LEU A 679 33.23 -4.69 -5.50
N VAL A 680 34.02 -4.41 -4.45
CA VAL A 680 34.15 -3.08 -3.82
C VAL A 680 35.14 -2.16 -4.57
N LYS A 681 35.97 -2.67 -5.49
CA LYS A 681 37.01 -1.92 -6.25
C LYS A 681 36.50 -0.74 -7.11
N GLY A 682 35.19 -0.49 -7.17
CA GLY A 682 34.57 0.66 -7.86
C GLY A 682 33.99 1.75 -6.96
N GLY A 683 34.33 1.78 -5.66
CA GLY A 683 33.79 2.76 -4.70
C GLY A 683 32.41 2.40 -4.14
N LYS A 684 31.98 1.14 -4.30
CA LYS A 684 30.73 0.59 -3.73
C LYS A 684 30.92 0.24 -2.25
N SER A 685 29.88 0.37 -1.44
CA SER A 685 29.91 0.01 -0.02
C SER A 685 29.84 -1.50 0.19
N GLY A 686 30.49 -2.00 1.25
CA GLY A 686 30.53 -3.42 1.59
C GLY A 686 30.35 -3.64 3.10
N LEU A 687 29.57 -4.65 3.49
CA LEU A 687 29.27 -5.01 4.88
C LEU A 687 29.59 -6.47 5.13
N ILE A 688 30.31 -6.76 6.21
CA ILE A 688 30.61 -8.13 6.62
C ILE A 688 29.84 -8.44 7.91
N MET A 689 29.11 -9.54 7.91
CA MET A 689 28.53 -10.14 9.10
C MET A 689 29.24 -11.46 9.37
N THR A 690 29.89 -11.60 10.53
CA THR A 690 30.74 -12.77 10.84
C THR A 690 30.63 -13.18 12.30
N THR A 691 30.86 -14.46 12.60
CA THR A 691 31.04 -14.94 13.98
C THR A 691 32.44 -14.64 14.53
N ALA A 692 33.41 -14.37 13.65
CA ALA A 692 34.79 -14.06 14.02
C ALA A 692 34.94 -12.67 14.64
N SER A 693 36.02 -12.44 15.40
CA SER A 693 36.30 -11.11 15.95
C SER A 693 36.66 -10.10 14.84
N PRO A 694 36.06 -8.89 14.83
CA PRO A 694 36.34 -7.87 13.83
C PRO A 694 37.82 -7.48 13.75
N GLU A 695 38.52 -7.46 14.90
CA GLU A 695 39.95 -7.15 14.97
C GLU A 695 40.80 -8.18 14.22
N ARG A 696 40.52 -9.48 14.44
CA ARG A 696 41.21 -10.57 13.73
C ARG A 696 40.96 -10.49 12.24
N LEU A 697 39.72 -10.28 11.81
CA LEU A 697 39.38 -10.19 10.39
C LEU A 697 40.05 -8.99 9.70
N ARG A 698 40.16 -7.85 10.40
CA ARG A 698 40.85 -6.66 9.90
C ARG A 698 42.36 -6.89 9.74
N LEU A 699 42.99 -7.57 10.69
CA LEU A 699 44.42 -7.90 10.66
C LEU A 699 44.73 -8.94 9.58
N GLU A 700 43.94 -10.02 9.51
CA GLU A 700 44.18 -11.17 8.63
C GLU A 700 43.94 -10.84 7.14
N PHE A 701 42.98 -9.95 6.84
CA PHE A 701 42.60 -9.64 5.46
C PHE A 701 42.76 -8.16 5.06
N GLY A 702 43.35 -7.32 5.91
CA GLY A 702 43.67 -5.92 5.58
C GLY A 702 42.45 -5.03 5.29
N ILE A 703 41.35 -5.22 6.02
CA ILE A 703 40.06 -4.54 5.77
C ILE A 703 40.06 -3.15 6.45
N LYS A 704 40.20 -2.07 5.67
CA LYS A 704 40.33 -0.70 6.22
C LYS A 704 39.04 0.12 6.29
N LYS A 705 38.04 -0.14 5.43
CA LYS A 705 36.88 0.76 5.23
C LYS A 705 35.50 0.10 5.37
N ALA A 706 35.40 -1.23 5.44
CA ALA A 706 34.10 -1.92 5.48
C ALA A 706 33.58 -2.03 6.92
N PRO A 707 32.30 -1.70 7.20
CA PRO A 707 31.65 -2.07 8.46
C PRO A 707 31.66 -3.60 8.66
N ILE A 708 31.94 -4.02 9.89
CA ILE A 708 31.95 -5.43 10.30
C ILE A 708 31.00 -5.55 11.49
N VAL A 709 29.97 -6.38 11.36
CA VAL A 709 29.02 -6.74 12.42
C VAL A 709 29.41 -8.11 12.92
N GLN A 710 29.75 -8.19 14.21
CA GLN A 710 30.02 -9.48 14.86
C GLN A 710 28.71 -10.10 15.35
N ILE A 711 28.50 -11.37 15.06
CA ILE A 711 27.39 -12.19 15.57
C ILE A 711 27.96 -13.13 16.62
N SER A 712 27.61 -12.91 17.89
CA SER A 712 28.11 -13.74 18.98
C SER A 712 27.24 -13.61 20.23
N SER A 713 27.01 -14.71 20.92
CA SER A 713 26.33 -14.74 22.22
C SER A 713 27.26 -14.36 23.39
N ARG A 714 28.59 -14.31 23.16
CA ARG A 714 29.60 -14.19 24.23
C ARG A 714 30.22 -12.79 24.36
N VAL A 715 30.06 -11.94 23.35
CA VAL A 715 30.71 -10.63 23.28
C VAL A 715 29.68 -9.53 23.54
N PRO A 716 29.87 -8.67 24.57
CA PRO A 716 28.96 -7.55 24.82
C PRO A 716 29.00 -6.54 23.66
N GLY A 717 27.84 -6.18 23.13
CA GLY A 717 27.70 -5.29 21.97
C GLY A 717 27.70 -5.98 20.59
N ALA A 718 27.93 -7.30 20.54
CA ALA A 718 27.70 -8.09 19.33
C ALA A 718 26.20 -8.39 19.13
N VAL A 719 25.80 -8.68 17.89
CA VAL A 719 24.42 -9.11 17.61
C VAL A 719 24.25 -10.54 18.10
N HIS A 720 23.19 -10.77 18.87
CA HIS A 720 22.94 -12.08 19.46
C HIS A 720 22.45 -13.06 18.36
N PRO A 721 22.98 -14.29 18.25
CA PRO A 721 22.60 -15.21 17.17
C PRO A 721 21.11 -15.55 17.13
N LYS A 722 20.44 -15.58 18.29
CA LYS A 722 18.98 -15.82 18.40
C LYS A 722 18.11 -14.59 18.11
N ASP A 723 18.72 -13.40 18.02
CA ASP A 723 18.04 -12.15 17.71
C ASP A 723 18.88 -11.35 16.69
N LEU A 724 18.70 -11.71 15.42
CA LEU A 724 19.46 -11.15 14.29
C LEU A 724 18.85 -9.84 13.75
N ASP A 725 17.64 -9.45 14.18
CA ASP A 725 16.94 -8.27 13.68
C ASP A 725 17.76 -6.95 13.88
N PRO A 726 18.54 -6.76 14.96
CA PRO A 726 19.43 -5.60 15.09
C PRO A 726 20.50 -5.49 13.99
N ALA A 727 20.94 -6.62 13.40
CA ALA A 727 21.92 -6.61 12.31
C ALA A 727 21.38 -5.94 11.03
N LEU A 728 20.05 -5.90 10.84
CA LEU A 728 19.41 -5.26 9.69
C LEU A 728 19.70 -3.75 9.66
N ARG A 729 19.91 -3.12 10.83
CA ARG A 729 20.27 -1.68 10.91
C ARG A 729 21.58 -1.36 10.20
N ALA A 730 22.52 -2.31 10.15
CA ALA A 730 23.80 -2.13 9.47
C ALA A 730 23.66 -2.16 7.93
N ILE A 731 22.55 -2.70 7.41
CA ILE A 731 22.24 -2.75 5.97
C ILE A 731 21.62 -1.44 5.48
N LEU A 732 20.87 -0.73 6.34
CA LEU A 732 20.11 0.48 5.99
C LEU A 732 20.94 1.60 5.33
N PRO A 733 22.15 1.95 5.79
CA PRO A 733 22.96 2.98 5.13
C PRO A 733 23.28 2.61 3.68
N MET A 734 23.57 1.32 3.44
CA MET A 734 23.89 0.78 2.13
C MET A 734 22.67 0.79 1.19
N ALA A 735 21.50 0.44 1.74
CA ALA A 735 20.24 0.50 1.00
C ALA A 735 19.90 1.95 0.60
N ARG A 736 20.09 2.93 1.50
CA ARG A 736 19.80 4.36 1.24
C ARG A 736 20.71 5.01 0.20
N GLU A 737 21.97 4.60 0.10
CA GLU A 737 22.92 5.19 -0.86
C GLU A 737 22.60 4.85 -2.32
N GLY A 738 21.88 3.74 -2.59
CA GLY A 738 21.37 3.40 -3.92
C GLY A 738 22.42 3.07 -4.99
N LYS A 739 23.71 2.92 -4.64
CA LYS A 739 24.82 2.66 -5.59
C LYS A 739 25.15 1.16 -5.77
N GLY A 740 24.27 0.27 -5.32
CA GLY A 740 24.59 -1.15 -5.11
C GLY A 740 25.61 -1.34 -3.98
N GLY A 741 26.04 -2.58 -3.76
CA GLY A 741 26.94 -2.90 -2.66
C GLY A 741 27.19 -4.39 -2.52
N VAL A 742 27.88 -4.80 -1.46
CA VAL A 742 28.15 -6.21 -1.18
C VAL A 742 27.90 -6.54 0.28
N ILE A 743 27.08 -7.57 0.54
CA ILE A 743 26.91 -8.14 1.88
C ILE A 743 27.55 -9.51 1.92
N LEU A 744 28.47 -9.72 2.86
CA LEU A 744 29.10 -11.01 3.13
C LEU A 744 28.61 -11.57 4.47
N TYR A 745 27.91 -12.70 4.42
CA TYR A 745 27.61 -13.52 5.58
C TYR A 745 28.67 -14.62 5.72
N ASP A 746 29.57 -14.46 6.68
CA ASP A 746 30.68 -15.36 6.93
C ASP A 746 30.40 -16.25 8.15
N GLY A 747 30.40 -17.57 7.94
CA GLY A 747 30.16 -18.55 9.02
C GLY A 747 28.69 -18.80 9.31
N LEU A 748 27.84 -18.87 8.28
CA LEU A 748 26.41 -19.15 8.44
C LEU A 748 26.16 -20.49 9.16
N ASP A 749 27.03 -21.49 8.97
CA ASP A 749 26.97 -22.76 9.72
C ASP A 749 27.08 -22.57 11.24
N GLU A 750 27.92 -21.66 11.69
CA GLU A 750 28.13 -21.38 13.11
C GLU A 750 26.95 -20.60 13.70
N VAL A 751 26.38 -19.66 12.94
CA VAL A 751 25.15 -18.95 13.35
C VAL A 751 23.97 -19.92 13.43
N ILE A 752 23.82 -20.82 12.44
CA ILE A 752 22.77 -21.85 12.42
C ILE A 752 22.90 -22.78 13.62
N ALA A 753 24.13 -23.14 14.02
CA ALA A 753 24.37 -23.99 15.19
C ALA A 753 23.89 -23.36 16.51
N GLU A 754 23.90 -22.04 16.64
CA GLU A 754 23.46 -21.32 17.86
C GLU A 754 21.98 -20.87 17.83
N ALA A 755 21.44 -20.52 16.65
CA ALA A 755 20.11 -19.89 16.51
C ALA A 755 19.00 -20.84 16.04
N SER A 756 19.32 -21.79 15.15
CA SER A 756 18.43 -22.59 14.29
C SER A 756 18.42 -22.15 12.82
N LEU A 757 18.25 -23.11 11.91
CA LEU A 757 18.19 -22.88 10.47
C LEU A 757 16.99 -21.98 10.09
N ALA A 758 15.85 -22.16 10.77
CA ALA A 758 14.62 -21.44 10.44
C ALA A 758 14.74 -19.94 10.75
N ASP A 759 15.39 -19.59 11.86
CA ASP A 759 15.61 -18.20 12.26
C ASP A 759 16.62 -17.51 11.34
N VAL A 760 17.68 -18.22 10.94
CA VAL A 760 18.65 -17.71 9.95
C VAL A 760 18.01 -17.53 8.58
N ILE A 761 17.18 -18.46 8.10
CA ILE A 761 16.44 -18.29 6.84
C ILE A 761 15.48 -17.10 6.92
N ARG A 762 14.75 -16.93 8.03
CA ARG A 762 13.86 -15.78 8.23
C ARG A 762 14.63 -14.46 8.17
N PHE A 763 15.77 -14.40 8.84
CA PHE A 763 16.67 -13.25 8.80
C PHE A 763 17.18 -12.99 7.38
N LEU A 764 17.68 -14.03 6.69
CA LEU A 764 18.18 -13.92 5.32
C LEU A 764 17.10 -13.43 4.35
N ARG A 765 15.84 -13.86 4.50
CA ARG A 765 14.73 -13.34 3.68
C ARG A 765 14.51 -11.85 3.88
N LYS A 766 14.37 -11.40 5.14
CA LYS A 766 14.23 -9.97 5.46
C LYS A 766 15.42 -9.15 4.92
N ALA A 767 16.64 -9.63 5.13
CA ALA A 767 17.85 -8.95 4.70
C ALA A 767 18.01 -8.94 3.17
N ASN A 768 17.64 -10.04 2.50
CA ASN A 768 17.66 -10.17 1.05
C ASN A 768 16.58 -9.29 0.40
N ASP A 769 15.39 -9.19 0.97
CA ASP A 769 14.31 -8.30 0.49
C ASP A 769 14.77 -6.83 0.52
N MET A 770 15.44 -6.42 1.62
CA MET A 770 16.06 -5.09 1.73
C MET A 770 17.20 -4.88 0.73
N ALA A 771 18.01 -5.92 0.46
CA ALA A 771 19.14 -5.87 -0.46
C ALA A 771 18.72 -5.88 -1.95
N PHE A 772 17.62 -6.55 -2.27
CA PHE A 772 17.11 -6.75 -3.64
C PHE A 772 16.69 -5.44 -4.30
N VAL A 773 16.01 -4.56 -3.55
CA VAL A 773 15.51 -3.26 -4.05
C VAL A 773 16.64 -2.38 -4.63
N HIS A 774 17.89 -2.58 -4.20
CA HIS A 774 19.02 -1.71 -4.55
C HIS A 774 20.15 -2.41 -5.31
N GLY A 775 19.95 -3.63 -5.82
CA GLY A 775 20.94 -4.34 -6.63
C GLY A 775 22.23 -4.72 -5.86
N VAL A 776 22.10 -4.98 -4.56
CA VAL A 776 23.22 -5.39 -3.69
C VAL A 776 23.55 -6.87 -3.94
N THR A 777 24.84 -7.19 -4.09
CA THR A 777 25.32 -8.58 -4.22
C THR A 777 25.44 -9.21 -2.84
N VAL A 778 24.92 -10.43 -2.67
CA VAL A 778 25.00 -11.17 -1.41
C VAL A 778 25.92 -12.37 -1.56
N ILE A 779 26.79 -12.61 -0.58
CA ILE A 779 27.68 -13.76 -0.52
C ILE A 779 27.48 -14.44 0.84
N GLY A 780 27.03 -15.69 0.86
CA GLY A 780 26.98 -16.52 2.06
C GLY A 780 28.09 -17.56 2.04
N ARG A 781 28.83 -17.73 3.15
CA ARG A 781 29.81 -18.81 3.32
C ARG A 781 29.36 -19.80 4.38
N VAL A 782 29.51 -21.09 4.04
CA VAL A 782 29.30 -22.24 4.93
C VAL A 782 30.56 -23.10 4.95
N GLY A 783 30.97 -23.59 6.12
CA GLY A 783 32.03 -24.59 6.23
C GLY A 783 31.62 -25.97 5.68
N PRO A 784 32.50 -26.73 5.01
CA PRO A 784 32.14 -28.03 4.45
C PRO A 784 31.85 -29.06 5.56
N GLY A 785 30.81 -29.87 5.36
CA GLY A 785 30.41 -30.94 6.29
C GLY A 785 29.84 -30.46 7.63
N ARG A 786 29.56 -29.16 7.79
CA ARG A 786 28.98 -28.58 9.02
C ARG A 786 27.45 -28.64 9.06
N LEU A 787 26.80 -28.67 7.90
CA LEU A 787 25.35 -28.79 7.75
C LEU A 787 25.01 -30.14 7.11
N SER A 788 23.83 -30.68 7.43
CA SER A 788 23.30 -31.86 6.73
C SER A 788 22.96 -31.52 5.28
N ASP A 789 22.95 -32.49 4.37
CA ASP A 789 22.58 -32.27 2.96
C ASP A 789 21.16 -31.69 2.79
N VAL A 790 20.26 -32.02 3.72
CA VAL A 790 18.88 -31.49 3.75
C VAL A 790 18.88 -30.02 4.14
N ASP A 791 19.63 -29.65 5.18
CA ASP A 791 19.72 -28.27 5.66
C ASP A 791 20.47 -27.38 4.67
N LEU A 792 21.52 -27.91 4.03
CA LEU A 792 22.24 -27.21 2.98
C LEU A 792 21.35 -26.94 1.77
N LYS A 793 20.50 -27.90 1.36
CA LYS A 793 19.50 -27.69 0.29
C LYS A 793 18.47 -26.62 0.64
N ARG A 794 18.01 -26.60 1.90
CA ARG A 794 17.07 -25.59 2.39
C ARG A 794 17.70 -24.20 2.41
N LEU A 795 18.95 -24.09 2.87
CA LEU A 795 19.70 -22.83 2.84
C LEU A 795 19.96 -22.37 1.40
N ASN A 796 20.33 -23.29 0.51
CA ASN A 796 20.59 -22.99 -0.91
C ASN A 796 19.37 -22.41 -1.64
N ALA A 797 18.15 -22.75 -1.22
CA ALA A 797 16.94 -22.18 -1.80
C ALA A 797 16.81 -20.65 -1.61
N GLU A 798 17.56 -20.07 -0.67
CA GLU A 798 17.59 -18.62 -0.41
C GLU A 798 18.63 -17.86 -1.24
N PHE A 799 19.44 -18.56 -2.05
CA PHE A 799 20.49 -18.00 -2.91
C PHE A 799 20.24 -18.36 -4.39
N ASP A 800 20.80 -17.58 -5.31
CA ASP A 800 20.59 -17.76 -6.75
C ASP A 800 21.59 -18.74 -7.36
N GLU A 801 22.82 -18.74 -6.85
CA GLU A 801 23.89 -19.61 -7.31
C GLU A 801 24.61 -20.30 -6.14
N PHE A 802 24.93 -21.59 -6.34
CA PHE A 802 25.62 -22.44 -5.38
C PHE A 802 27.00 -22.81 -5.92
N LEU A 803 28.04 -22.63 -5.10
CA LEU A 803 29.40 -23.06 -5.42
C LEU A 803 30.02 -23.86 -4.28
N ASP A 804 30.41 -25.09 -4.59
CA ASP A 804 31.16 -25.96 -3.69
C ASP A 804 32.63 -26.04 -4.11
N VAL A 805 33.50 -25.41 -3.32
CA VAL A 805 34.96 -25.46 -3.51
C VAL A 805 35.65 -26.32 -2.46
N SER A 806 34.89 -27.14 -1.70
CA SER A 806 35.43 -28.00 -0.64
C SER A 806 36.39 -29.09 -1.14
N ALA A 807 36.29 -29.43 -2.43
CA ALA A 807 37.11 -30.43 -3.13
C ALA A 807 38.33 -29.83 -3.88
N GLN A 808 38.53 -28.51 -3.82
CA GLN A 808 39.73 -27.86 -4.35
C GLN A 808 40.79 -27.81 -3.22
N PRO A 809 42.07 -28.12 -3.53
CA PRO A 809 43.15 -28.18 -2.53
C PRO A 809 43.42 -26.83 -1.86
#